data_AF-A0A9D7YIJ4-F1
#
_entry.id   AF-A0A9D7YIJ4-F1
#
_cell.length_a   1.000
_cell.length_b   1.000
_cell.length_c   1.000
_cell.angle_alpha   90.00
_cell.angle_beta   90.00
_cell.angle_gamma   90.00
#
_symmetry.space_group_name_H-M   'P 1'
#
loop_
_entity.id
_entity.type
_entity.pdbx_description
1 polymer ?
#
loop_
_entity_poly.entity_id
_entity_poly.type
_entity_poly.pdbx_seq_one_letter_code
_entity_poly.pdbx_strand_id
1 'polypeptide(L)'
;MAKSLLLGRTQPSTKTLVLLADLCAKEMTRLTNSRDPNAHKNTHKVGGSDSLFPIDRMQFDTTSGVPAEVVGQVYWNNVDRCLSLQTGNGTTLDLGLETRLPPVKNITGSTIANGTPVFISGVDGIYPTIVPAKASEMTAAKTIAVVTEDIPNNGVGVATAFGVVHDVYTNNLVAGEPYYLGASGGFTATKPSYPSTVVQIGTCLAVHAVNGHVHVDITPETFQKGFDVMKQPIGVFDRAQSTIAYNPATQQFSITPVGAYWSFFNKGIEQRVTTVQTLTHNNTTGGHFFYIDENNVFTYSPNVWDLITHIPLMYVYYNATTGQGIALEERHGATRNPEWHRSAHFNIGTYYVSGLAATGYVVQGTTDANNNYGISSGIVRDEDLSSNIAEVIDDANYNILYREGANGDWRIVTSTLPYSFGTFVQYNQFTGATWQLTDLVNGDFVNTYVVAIPAVDSTKQVVIVPGQQKYTSLAKAQAASFGSDIAWGNVPFTEFCIIHKFTLRARNGYGQSGKCRIEAYADMRGTTTRVQVTSGWASNTHNGLSGLNTGDFLHLTATEYADLVFEAPSDGKQYARKDGAWVEVVGGSGGSMATFDATLNFGSNKSIATATISDVTMTATKIIQCFFTDKLDEVAILNMRVNERSRTDGVGFEVIGVAPDGAFGTYPVRCIVSGS
;
A
#
# COMPACT_ATOMS: atom_id res chain seq x y z
N MET A 1 -97.11 -2.05 -19.81
CA MET A 1 -98.28 -1.17 -19.58
C MET A 1 -98.18 -0.68 -18.14
N ALA A 2 -97.53 0.45 -17.87
CA ALA A 2 -98.07 1.81 -17.90
C ALA A 2 -99.21 2.04 -16.88
N LYS A 3 -98.87 2.84 -15.85
CA LYS A 3 -99.67 3.90 -15.17
C LYS A 3 -101.05 3.56 -14.59
N SER A 4 -101.22 3.83 -13.28
CA SER A 4 -102.16 4.85 -12.74
C SER A 4 -101.98 4.93 -11.21
N LEU A 5 -101.42 6.02 -10.66
CA LEU A 5 -102.13 7.21 -10.15
C LEU A 5 -103.12 6.86 -9.02
N LEU A 6 -102.72 6.97 -7.75
CA LEU A 6 -102.83 8.15 -6.87
C LEU A 6 -104.27 8.59 -6.63
N LEU A 7 -104.76 8.46 -5.38
CA LEU A 7 -105.40 9.50 -4.54
C LEU A 7 -106.31 8.86 -3.48
N GLY A 8 -106.17 9.30 -2.23
CA GLY A 8 -107.16 9.02 -1.19
C GLY A 8 -106.62 9.03 0.25
N ARG A 9 -105.99 10.13 0.67
CA ARG A 9 -105.63 10.38 2.07
C ARG A 9 -106.90 10.49 2.92
N THR A 10 -107.08 9.59 3.88
CA THR A 10 -107.80 9.83 5.13
C THR A 10 -107.02 9.13 6.25
N GLN A 11 -106.48 9.92 7.18
CA GLN A 11 -105.81 9.44 8.39
C GLN A 11 -106.81 8.62 9.23
N PRO A 12 -106.39 7.56 9.95
CA PRO A 12 -105.93 7.81 11.32
C PRO A 12 -104.89 6.82 11.92
N SER A 13 -104.35 7.29 13.04
CA SER A 13 -103.96 6.54 14.25
C SER A 13 -102.56 5.94 14.33
N THR A 14 -101.77 6.68 15.10
CA THR A 14 -100.48 6.40 15.73
C THR A 14 -100.49 5.07 16.49
N LYS A 15 -100.07 3.98 15.85
CA LYS A 15 -99.57 2.76 16.53
C LYS A 15 -98.60 1.97 15.65
N THR A 16 -97.76 2.68 14.91
CA THR A 16 -96.70 2.11 14.08
C THR A 16 -95.38 2.78 14.45
N LEU A 17 -94.54 2.13 15.27
CA LEU A 17 -93.08 2.18 15.06
C LEU A 17 -92.23 1.24 15.96
N VAL A 18 -92.62 0.00 16.25
CA VAL A 18 -91.64 -0.98 16.79
C VAL A 18 -91.90 -2.40 16.28
N LEU A 19 -92.00 -2.55 14.96
CA LEU A 19 -92.01 -3.88 14.31
C LEU A 19 -91.08 -3.92 13.09
N LEU A 20 -89.96 -3.18 13.16
CA LEU A 20 -88.84 -3.27 12.21
C LEU A 20 -87.47 -3.40 12.90
N ALA A 21 -87.40 -3.49 14.24
CA ALA A 21 -86.15 -3.78 14.96
C ALA A 21 -85.84 -5.28 15.03
N ASP A 22 -86.85 -6.15 14.87
CA ASP A 22 -86.72 -7.62 14.95
C ASP A 22 -86.13 -8.29 13.70
N LEU A 23 -85.76 -7.53 12.66
CA LEU A 23 -85.08 -8.07 11.48
C LEU A 23 -83.57 -7.77 11.42
N CYS A 24 -83.02 -6.95 12.33
CA CYS A 24 -81.58 -6.65 12.36
C CYS A 24 -80.80 -7.48 13.41
N ALA A 25 -81.49 -8.17 14.33
CA ALA A 25 -80.87 -8.99 15.36
C ALA A 25 -80.67 -10.47 14.98
N LYS A 26 -81.09 -10.89 13.78
CA LYS A 26 -81.12 -12.31 13.37
C LYS A 26 -79.95 -12.79 12.50
N GLU A 27 -78.93 -11.95 12.28
CA GLU A 27 -77.79 -12.23 11.40
C GLU A 27 -76.41 -11.89 12.04
N MET A 28 -76.14 -12.23 13.31
CA MET A 28 -74.76 -12.33 13.83
C MET A 28 -74.59 -13.36 14.96
N THR A 29 -74.60 -14.63 14.60
CA THR A 29 -74.46 -15.82 15.45
C THR A 29 -73.01 -16.18 15.86
N ARG A 30 -72.05 -15.25 15.93
CA ARG A 30 -70.63 -15.60 16.22
C ARG A 30 -69.80 -14.67 17.14
N LEU A 31 -70.38 -13.68 17.82
CA LEU A 31 -69.58 -12.72 18.63
C LEU A 31 -69.97 -12.56 20.11
N THR A 32 -70.82 -13.41 20.67
CA THR A 32 -71.09 -13.40 22.11
C THR A 32 -70.82 -14.75 22.75
N ASN A 33 -69.58 -15.22 22.60
CA ASN A 33 -69.02 -16.17 23.56
C ASN A 33 -68.72 -15.41 24.87
N SER A 34 -69.79 -15.06 25.59
CA SER A 34 -69.71 -14.77 27.02
C SER A 34 -69.45 -16.10 27.72
N ARG A 35 -68.21 -16.58 27.63
CA ARG A 35 -67.69 -17.52 28.62
C ARG A 35 -67.77 -16.77 29.94
N ASP A 36 -68.68 -17.20 30.82
CA ASP A 36 -68.65 -16.79 32.22
C ASP A 36 -67.19 -16.90 32.70
N PRO A 37 -66.54 -15.80 33.08
CA PRO A 37 -65.17 -15.87 33.54
C PRO A 37 -65.14 -16.74 34.79
N ASN A 38 -64.45 -17.87 34.67
CA ASN A 38 -64.22 -18.77 35.79
C ASN A 38 -63.52 -17.95 36.88
N ALA A 39 -64.17 -17.79 38.04
CA ALA A 39 -63.66 -16.93 39.11
C ALA A 39 -62.21 -17.31 39.45
N HIS A 40 -61.26 -16.42 39.17
CA HIS A 40 -59.88 -16.57 39.62
C HIS A 40 -59.89 -16.39 41.14
N LYS A 41 -59.78 -17.52 41.84
CA LYS A 41 -59.43 -17.75 43.25
C LYS A 41 -59.42 -16.51 44.18
N ASN A 42 -60.16 -16.62 45.28
CA ASN A 42 -60.32 -15.69 46.41
C ASN A 42 -59.01 -15.24 47.11
N THR A 43 -58.09 -14.56 46.41
CA THR A 43 -56.88 -13.95 47.01
C THR A 43 -56.66 -12.48 46.66
N HIS A 44 -57.59 -11.84 45.93
CA HIS A 44 -57.51 -10.39 45.74
C HIS A 44 -58.01 -9.68 47.00
N LYS A 45 -57.10 -9.03 47.73
CA LYS A 45 -57.44 -8.09 48.81
C LYS A 45 -58.35 -6.99 48.24
N VAL A 46 -59.52 -6.82 48.85
CA VAL A 46 -60.46 -5.73 48.51
C VAL A 46 -59.79 -4.40 48.91
N GLY A 47 -59.45 -3.57 47.92
CA GLY A 47 -58.74 -2.30 48.11
C GLY A 47 -57.62 -2.00 47.12
N GLY A 48 -57.26 -2.93 46.23
CA GLY A 48 -56.39 -2.63 45.09
C GLY A 48 -57.19 -1.96 43.98
N SER A 49 -56.98 -0.67 43.74
CA SER A 49 -57.41 -0.03 42.50
C SER A 49 -56.75 -0.78 41.34
N ASP A 50 -57.54 -1.43 40.47
CA ASP A 50 -57.08 -1.96 39.18
C ASP A 50 -56.86 -0.81 38.17
N SER A 51 -56.23 0.25 38.67
CA SER A 51 -55.55 1.26 37.89
C SER A 51 -54.19 0.66 37.62
N LEU A 52 -54.01 0.11 36.44
CA LEU A 52 -52.69 0.05 35.85
C LEU A 52 -52.21 1.50 35.77
N PHE A 53 -51.52 1.96 36.81
CA PHE A 53 -50.76 3.20 36.71
C PHE A 53 -49.88 3.05 35.46
N PRO A 54 -49.70 4.11 34.66
CA PRO A 54 -48.67 4.05 33.62
C PRO A 54 -47.39 3.52 34.28
N ILE A 55 -46.84 2.43 33.74
CA ILE A 55 -45.58 1.90 34.23
C ILE A 55 -44.51 2.91 33.82
N ASP A 56 -44.11 3.76 34.77
CA ASP A 56 -43.10 4.79 34.50
C ASP A 56 -41.69 4.16 34.40
N ARG A 57 -41.43 3.05 35.11
CA ARG A 57 -40.14 2.32 35.07
C ARG A 57 -40.28 0.86 35.51
N MET A 58 -39.33 0.02 35.07
CA MET A 58 -39.12 -1.36 35.49
C MET A 58 -37.68 -1.51 36.02
N GLN A 59 -37.50 -2.13 37.18
CA GLN A 59 -36.19 -2.38 37.77
C GLN A 59 -35.95 -3.89 37.89
N PHE A 60 -34.84 -4.36 37.34
CA PHE A 60 -34.42 -5.76 37.42
C PHE A 60 -33.52 -5.98 38.64
N ASP A 61 -33.58 -7.16 39.24
CA ASP A 61 -32.71 -7.56 40.35
C ASP A 61 -31.29 -7.83 39.81
N THR A 62 -30.32 -7.04 40.25
CA THR A 62 -28.92 -7.14 39.86
C THR A 62 -28.10 -8.05 40.77
N THR A 63 -28.71 -8.70 41.76
CA THR A 63 -28.02 -9.62 42.69
C THR A 63 -28.26 -11.09 42.37
N SER A 64 -29.28 -11.39 41.56
CA SER A 64 -29.54 -12.75 41.09
C SER A 64 -28.48 -13.18 40.07
N GLY A 65 -27.98 -14.42 40.20
CA GLY A 65 -27.14 -15.05 39.18
C GLY A 65 -27.92 -15.38 37.90
N VAL A 66 -27.23 -15.92 36.89
CA VAL A 66 -27.85 -16.36 35.63
C VAL A 66 -28.94 -17.39 35.92
N PRO A 67 -30.22 -17.11 35.62
CA PRO A 67 -31.32 -18.05 35.89
C PRO A 67 -31.24 -19.25 34.95
N ALA A 68 -31.82 -20.38 35.38
CA ALA A 68 -32.00 -21.54 34.50
C ALA A 68 -32.78 -21.15 33.23
N GLU A 69 -32.44 -21.76 32.11
CA GLU A 69 -32.98 -21.35 30.81
C GLU A 69 -34.49 -21.57 30.71
N VAL A 70 -35.22 -20.46 30.49
CA VAL A 70 -36.63 -20.42 30.13
C VAL A 70 -36.77 -19.49 28.93
N VAL A 71 -37.10 -20.04 27.76
CA VAL A 71 -37.26 -19.27 26.52
C VAL A 71 -38.24 -18.10 26.74
N GLY A 72 -37.80 -16.89 26.39
CA GLY A 72 -38.56 -15.66 26.56
C GLY A 72 -38.34 -14.93 27.88
N GLN A 73 -37.55 -15.49 28.81
CA GLN A 73 -37.22 -14.83 30.07
C GLN A 73 -36.16 -13.75 29.88
N VAL A 74 -36.38 -12.61 30.53
CA VAL A 74 -35.46 -11.47 30.55
C VAL A 74 -34.87 -11.30 31.94
N TYR A 75 -33.55 -11.15 32.05
CA TYR A 75 -32.85 -10.97 33.33
C TYR A 75 -31.66 -10.02 33.19
N TRP A 76 -31.18 -9.48 34.32
CA TRP A 76 -29.97 -8.67 34.35
C TRP A 76 -28.72 -9.55 34.38
N ASN A 77 -27.86 -9.42 33.38
CA ASN A 77 -26.59 -10.14 33.32
C ASN A 77 -25.48 -9.29 33.96
N ASN A 78 -24.95 -9.75 35.09
CA ASN A 78 -23.90 -9.05 35.83
C ASN A 78 -22.52 -9.08 35.17
N VAL A 79 -22.26 -10.06 34.28
CA VAL A 79 -20.98 -10.17 33.58
C VAL A 79 -20.94 -9.13 32.46
N ASP A 80 -21.95 -9.10 31.61
CA ASP A 80 -21.99 -8.21 30.44
C ASP A 80 -22.68 -6.86 30.73
N ARG A 81 -23.18 -6.68 31.96
CA ARG A 81 -23.83 -5.47 32.50
C ARG A 81 -25.01 -5.00 31.64
N CYS A 82 -25.79 -5.93 31.10
CA CYS A 82 -26.90 -5.67 30.17
C CYS A 82 -28.16 -6.45 30.57
N LEU A 83 -29.24 -6.17 29.84
CA LEU A 83 -30.47 -6.94 29.93
C LEU A 83 -30.42 -8.07 28.90
N SER A 84 -30.55 -9.32 29.35
CA SER A 84 -30.41 -10.51 28.51
C SER A 84 -31.76 -11.20 28.33
N LEU A 85 -32.17 -11.45 27.08
CA LEU A 85 -33.33 -12.25 26.72
C LEU A 85 -32.88 -13.67 26.36
N GLN A 86 -33.42 -14.69 27.03
CA GLN A 86 -33.14 -16.09 26.69
C GLN A 86 -33.90 -16.51 25.43
N THR A 87 -33.18 -16.86 24.37
CA THR A 87 -33.75 -17.21 23.05
C THR A 87 -33.94 -18.70 22.83
N GLY A 88 -33.38 -19.54 23.70
CA GLY A 88 -33.41 -21.00 23.58
C GLY A 88 -32.05 -21.60 23.20
N ASN A 89 -31.90 -22.90 23.41
CA ASN A 89 -30.69 -23.69 23.08
C ASN A 89 -29.39 -23.13 23.71
N GLY A 90 -29.48 -22.53 24.90
CA GLY A 90 -28.33 -21.94 25.59
C GLY A 90 -27.85 -20.61 24.99
N THR A 91 -28.69 -19.93 24.20
CA THR A 91 -28.36 -18.63 23.60
C THR A 91 -29.16 -17.49 24.24
N THR A 92 -28.55 -16.30 24.30
CA THR A 92 -29.17 -15.07 24.79
C THR A 92 -29.00 -13.93 23.79
N LEU A 93 -30.00 -13.04 23.74
CA LEU A 93 -29.90 -11.73 23.09
C LEU A 93 -29.63 -10.68 24.16
N ASP A 94 -28.48 -10.03 24.09
CA ASP A 94 -28.04 -9.05 25.09
C ASP A 94 -28.31 -7.63 24.63
N LEU A 95 -29.44 -7.09 25.09
CA LEU A 95 -30.00 -5.85 24.60
C LEU A 95 -29.00 -4.68 24.75
N GLY A 96 -28.54 -4.17 23.61
CA GLY A 96 -27.71 -2.97 23.52
C GLY A 96 -26.21 -3.23 23.55
N LEU A 97 -25.75 -4.48 23.65
CA LEU A 97 -24.34 -4.83 23.42
C LEU A 97 -23.96 -4.81 21.94
N GLU A 98 -24.93 -4.75 21.04
CA GLU A 98 -24.69 -4.58 19.61
C GLU A 98 -24.30 -3.12 19.25
N THR A 99 -24.53 -2.16 20.16
CA THR A 99 -24.21 -0.73 19.97
C THR A 99 -23.08 -0.20 20.86
N ARG A 100 -22.72 -0.92 21.93
CA ARG A 100 -21.60 -0.59 22.83
C ARG A 100 -20.63 -1.77 22.93
N LEU A 101 -19.38 -1.53 23.30
CA LEU A 101 -18.48 -2.65 23.60
C LEU A 101 -18.94 -3.41 24.86
N PRO A 102 -18.67 -4.72 24.98
CA PRO A 102 -18.76 -5.41 26.26
C PRO A 102 -17.88 -4.70 27.30
N PRO A 103 -18.09 -4.92 28.61
CA PRO A 103 -17.29 -4.26 29.63
C PRO A 103 -15.79 -4.42 29.36
N VAL A 104 -15.06 -3.30 29.46
CA VAL A 104 -13.64 -3.19 29.09
C VAL A 104 -12.78 -2.99 30.32
N LYS A 105 -11.54 -3.47 30.29
CA LYS A 105 -10.59 -3.33 31.40
C LYS A 105 -9.44 -2.39 31.05
N ASN A 106 -9.11 -1.51 31.99
CA ASN A 106 -7.94 -0.65 31.88
C ASN A 106 -6.74 -1.26 32.61
N ILE A 107 -5.65 -1.54 31.90
CA ILE A 107 -4.37 -2.03 32.45
C ILE A 107 -3.19 -1.11 32.11
N THR A 108 -3.46 0.16 31.77
CA THR A 108 -2.46 1.10 31.24
C THR A 108 -1.56 1.73 32.30
N GLY A 109 -1.80 1.47 33.59
CA GLY A 109 -1.07 2.08 34.70
C GLY A 109 -1.61 3.45 35.16
N SER A 110 -2.58 4.03 34.44
CA SER A 110 -3.23 5.31 34.81
C SER A 110 -4.74 5.25 34.56
N THR A 111 -5.53 6.15 35.18
CA THR A 111 -6.96 6.29 34.88
C THR A 111 -7.16 6.72 33.42
N ILE A 112 -8.07 6.05 32.71
CA ILE A 112 -8.59 6.51 31.42
C ILE A 112 -9.84 7.35 31.72
N ALA A 113 -9.81 8.63 31.35
CA ALA A 113 -10.89 9.56 31.67
C ALA A 113 -12.11 9.36 30.76
N ASN A 114 -13.28 9.76 31.26
CA ASN A 114 -14.51 9.84 30.47
C ASN A 114 -14.30 10.69 29.19
N GLY A 115 -14.85 10.23 28.06
CA GLY A 115 -14.70 10.87 26.76
C GLY A 115 -13.39 10.57 26.05
N THR A 116 -12.57 9.62 26.53
CA THR A 116 -11.33 9.23 25.86
C THR A 116 -11.60 8.24 24.72
N PRO A 117 -11.18 8.52 23.47
CA PRO A 117 -11.18 7.52 22.40
C PRO A 117 -10.18 6.41 22.67
N VAL A 118 -10.58 5.15 22.46
CA VAL A 118 -9.77 3.96 22.77
C VAL A 118 -9.81 2.92 21.66
N PHE A 119 -8.81 2.04 21.67
CA PHE A 119 -8.80 0.80 20.91
C PHE A 119 -8.53 -0.40 21.82
N ILE A 120 -8.93 -1.58 21.37
CA ILE A 120 -8.67 -2.84 22.10
C ILE A 120 -7.22 -3.25 21.87
N SER A 121 -6.46 -3.41 22.97
CA SER A 121 -5.06 -3.84 22.96
C SER A 121 -4.88 -5.34 23.20
N GLY A 122 -5.90 -6.03 23.70
CA GLY A 122 -5.82 -7.44 24.09
C GLY A 122 -7.02 -7.87 24.94
N VAL A 123 -6.82 -8.87 25.79
CA VAL A 123 -7.83 -9.43 26.69
C VAL A 123 -7.17 -9.89 28.00
N ASP A 124 -7.83 -9.68 29.13
CA ASP A 124 -7.36 -10.10 30.48
C ASP A 124 -7.99 -11.45 30.90
N GLY A 125 -8.27 -12.33 29.94
CA GLY A 125 -8.97 -13.61 30.14
C GLY A 125 -10.49 -13.52 30.33
N ILE A 126 -11.03 -12.35 30.69
CA ILE A 126 -12.50 -12.11 30.83
C ILE A 126 -12.94 -10.91 29.98
N TYR A 127 -12.32 -9.75 30.17
CA TYR A 127 -12.70 -8.50 29.49
C TYR A 127 -11.63 -8.04 28.49
N PRO A 128 -12.01 -7.44 27.35
CA PRO A 128 -11.06 -6.78 26.45
C PRO A 128 -10.28 -5.67 27.17
N THR A 129 -8.97 -5.62 26.96
CA THR A 129 -8.14 -4.54 27.51
C THR A 129 -8.10 -3.37 26.54
N ILE A 130 -8.15 -2.14 27.05
CA ILE A 130 -8.20 -0.92 26.24
C ILE A 130 -7.00 0.00 26.48
N VAL A 131 -6.61 0.75 25.44
CA VAL A 131 -5.57 1.78 25.47
C VAL A 131 -6.08 3.06 24.77
N PRO A 132 -5.74 4.27 25.27
CA PRO A 132 -6.07 5.52 24.58
C PRO A 132 -5.52 5.59 23.15
N ALA A 133 -6.37 6.02 22.22
CA ALA A 133 -5.99 6.24 20.82
C ALA A 133 -5.41 7.64 20.62
N LYS A 134 -4.47 7.77 19.67
CA LYS A 134 -3.82 9.03 19.28
C LYS A 134 -3.70 9.09 17.76
N ALA A 135 -4.08 10.21 17.14
CA ALA A 135 -4.01 10.32 15.68
C ALA A 135 -2.58 10.37 15.13
N SER A 136 -1.57 10.72 15.96
CA SER A 136 -0.15 10.70 15.55
C SER A 136 0.43 9.29 15.44
N GLU A 137 -0.28 8.26 15.91
CA GLU A 137 0.19 6.88 15.96
C GLU A 137 -0.47 6.01 14.89
N MET A 138 0.22 4.98 14.42
CA MET A 138 -0.34 4.02 13.47
C MET A 138 -1.53 3.22 14.03
N THR A 139 -1.64 3.15 15.37
CA THR A 139 -2.77 2.52 16.08
C THR A 139 -4.06 3.32 15.99
N ALA A 140 -4.03 4.57 15.50
CA ALA A 140 -5.22 5.39 15.29
C ALA A 140 -6.30 4.67 14.46
N ALA A 141 -5.89 3.90 13.45
CA ALA A 141 -6.81 3.15 12.58
C ALA A 141 -7.61 2.06 13.33
N LYS A 142 -7.19 1.68 14.55
CA LYS A 142 -7.86 0.68 15.40
C LYS A 142 -8.85 1.30 16.37
N THR A 143 -9.00 2.63 16.39
CA THR A 143 -9.96 3.33 17.28
C THR A 143 -11.36 2.79 17.03
N ILE A 144 -12.04 2.36 18.09
CA ILE A 144 -13.31 1.62 17.98
C ILE A 144 -14.38 2.06 18.98
N ALA A 145 -14.01 2.76 20.06
CA ALA A 145 -14.98 3.23 21.04
C ALA A 145 -14.50 4.48 21.78
N VAL A 146 -15.44 5.14 22.46
CA VAL A 146 -15.20 6.22 23.42
C VAL A 146 -15.62 5.74 24.80
N VAL A 147 -14.74 5.92 25.78
CA VAL A 147 -15.02 5.57 27.18
C VAL A 147 -16.09 6.50 27.76
N THR A 148 -17.07 5.97 28.51
CA THR A 148 -18.23 6.72 29.04
C THR A 148 -18.17 7.01 30.54
N GLU A 149 -17.08 6.65 31.21
CA GLU A 149 -16.86 6.87 32.64
C GLU A 149 -15.36 6.98 32.93
N ASP A 150 -14.96 7.48 34.10
CA ASP A 150 -13.56 7.38 34.49
C ASP A 150 -13.25 5.92 34.89
N ILE A 151 -12.30 5.29 34.19
CA ILE A 151 -11.89 3.90 34.46
C ILE A 151 -10.49 3.90 35.11
N PRO A 152 -10.36 3.69 36.43
CA PRO A 152 -9.08 3.58 37.10
C PRO A 152 -8.22 2.43 36.56
N ASN A 153 -6.91 2.47 36.81
CA ASN A 153 -6.04 1.33 36.49
C ASN A 153 -6.51 0.06 37.22
N ASN A 154 -6.52 -1.08 36.53
CA ASN A 154 -7.16 -2.35 36.90
C ASN A 154 -8.68 -2.31 37.06
N GLY A 155 -9.33 -1.18 36.77
CA GLY A 155 -10.78 -1.03 36.78
C GLY A 155 -11.43 -1.64 35.53
N VAL A 156 -12.70 -2.03 35.69
CA VAL A 156 -13.60 -2.45 34.61
C VAL A 156 -14.64 -1.36 34.42
N GLY A 157 -14.92 -0.98 33.18
CA GLY A 157 -15.91 0.04 32.85
C GLY A 157 -16.53 -0.18 31.47
N VAL A 158 -17.19 0.86 30.95
CA VAL A 158 -17.96 0.80 29.70
C VAL A 158 -17.39 1.76 28.65
N ALA A 159 -17.43 1.33 27.39
CA ALA A 159 -17.09 2.14 26.24
C ALA A 159 -18.15 1.97 25.12
N THR A 160 -18.51 3.07 24.47
CA THR A 160 -19.55 3.12 23.44
C THR A 160 -18.93 3.18 22.05
N ALA A 161 -19.35 2.27 21.16
CA ALA A 161 -18.89 2.20 19.77
C ALA A 161 -19.84 2.94 18.81
N PHE A 162 -21.14 2.95 19.11
CA PHE A 162 -22.16 3.67 18.36
C PHE A 162 -23.27 4.20 19.27
N GLY A 163 -23.69 5.46 19.10
CA GLY A 163 -24.79 6.06 19.87
C GLY A 163 -24.42 7.35 20.61
N VAL A 164 -25.27 7.84 21.51
CA VAL A 164 -25.03 9.12 22.21
C VAL A 164 -24.33 8.88 23.54
N VAL A 165 -23.19 9.55 23.74
CA VAL A 165 -22.47 9.61 25.00
C VAL A 165 -22.75 10.95 25.67
N HIS A 166 -23.15 10.90 26.93
CA HIS A 166 -23.48 12.06 27.74
C HIS A 166 -22.36 12.39 28.74
N ASP A 167 -22.45 13.58 29.33
CA ASP A 167 -21.54 14.06 30.38
C ASP A 167 -20.05 14.05 30.01
N VAL A 168 -19.73 14.42 28.76
CA VAL A 168 -18.36 14.53 28.25
C VAL A 168 -17.92 15.98 28.02
N TYR A 169 -16.63 16.25 28.18
CA TYR A 169 -16.05 17.57 27.90
C TYR A 169 -16.04 17.85 26.40
N THR A 170 -16.72 18.92 25.97
CA THR A 170 -16.94 19.23 24.54
C THR A 170 -16.66 20.69 24.17
N ASN A 171 -16.10 21.50 25.07
CA ASN A 171 -15.85 22.94 24.82
C ASN A 171 -14.98 23.24 23.59
N ASN A 172 -14.14 22.30 23.18
CA ASN A 172 -13.27 22.43 22.02
C ASN A 172 -13.93 21.98 20.71
N LEU A 173 -15.23 21.62 20.76
CA LEU A 173 -16.03 21.15 19.64
C LEU A 173 -17.07 22.20 19.24
N VAL A 174 -17.69 21.99 18.08
CA VAL A 174 -18.76 22.83 17.55
C VAL A 174 -20.03 21.99 17.43
N ALA A 175 -21.12 22.43 18.05
CA ALA A 175 -22.40 21.71 17.99
C ALA A 175 -22.91 21.64 16.54
N GLY A 176 -23.33 20.45 16.12
CA GLY A 176 -23.78 20.14 14.75
C GLY A 176 -22.66 19.72 13.78
N GLU A 177 -21.39 19.87 14.16
CA GLU A 177 -20.24 19.57 13.30
C GLU A 177 -19.56 18.24 13.68
N PRO A 178 -18.86 17.58 12.73
CA PRO A 178 -18.07 16.41 13.02
C PRO A 178 -16.85 16.75 13.88
N TYR A 179 -16.43 15.79 14.70
CA TYR A 179 -15.19 15.85 15.47
C TYR A 179 -14.34 14.61 15.24
N TYR A 180 -13.03 14.79 15.45
CA TYR A 180 -12.01 13.82 15.06
C TYR A 180 -11.13 13.43 16.25
N LEU A 181 -10.34 12.39 16.07
CA LEU A 181 -9.27 12.00 17.00
C LEU A 181 -8.13 13.03 16.97
N GLY A 182 -7.75 13.55 18.13
CA GLY A 182 -6.63 14.48 18.26
C GLY A 182 -5.26 13.81 18.07
N ALA A 183 -4.27 14.57 17.61
CA ALA A 183 -2.89 14.08 17.44
C ALA A 183 -2.33 13.47 18.74
N SER A 184 -2.53 14.15 19.88
CA SER A 184 -2.14 13.66 21.21
C SER A 184 -3.18 12.77 21.90
N GLY A 185 -4.27 12.42 21.20
CA GLY A 185 -5.47 11.78 21.74
C GLY A 185 -6.59 12.78 22.07
N GLY A 186 -7.73 12.27 22.51
CA GLY A 186 -8.93 13.07 22.82
C GLY A 186 -9.66 13.59 21.57
N PHE A 187 -10.61 14.50 21.77
CA PHE A 187 -11.41 15.08 20.69
C PHE A 187 -10.79 16.37 20.13
N THR A 188 -10.93 16.56 18.82
CA THR A 188 -10.60 17.82 18.12
C THR A 188 -11.69 18.19 17.11
N ALA A 189 -12.01 19.49 16.99
CA ALA A 189 -12.87 20.01 15.93
C ALA A 189 -12.12 20.13 14.58
N THR A 190 -10.79 20.24 14.63
CA THR A 190 -9.96 20.36 13.42
C THR A 190 -9.62 18.98 12.89
N LYS A 191 -10.00 18.70 11.63
CA LYS A 191 -9.60 17.48 10.91
C LYS A 191 -8.07 17.38 10.88
N PRO A 192 -7.45 16.30 11.42
CA PRO A 192 -6.01 16.12 11.37
C PRO A 192 -5.47 16.09 9.93
N SER A 193 -4.22 16.53 9.74
CA SER A 193 -3.49 16.44 8.47
C SER A 193 -2.28 15.51 8.61
N TYR A 194 -1.76 15.03 7.47
CA TYR A 194 -0.56 14.20 7.44
C TYR A 194 0.59 14.87 8.23
N PRO A 195 1.33 14.12 9.08
CA PRO A 195 1.40 12.66 9.20
C PRO A 195 0.34 11.99 10.10
N SER A 196 -0.58 12.74 10.72
CA SER A 196 -1.60 12.15 11.60
C SER A 196 -2.71 11.45 10.79
N THR A 197 -3.21 10.33 11.29
CA THR A 197 -4.31 9.58 10.66
C THR A 197 -5.65 10.24 10.97
N VAL A 198 -6.46 10.48 9.93
CA VAL A 198 -7.83 10.97 10.08
C VAL A 198 -8.73 9.86 10.60
N VAL A 199 -9.31 10.09 11.77
CA VAL A 199 -10.37 9.26 12.34
C VAL A 199 -11.48 10.18 12.79
N GLN A 200 -12.63 10.15 12.09
CA GLN A 200 -13.83 10.82 12.57
C GLN A 200 -14.43 9.97 13.69
N ILE A 201 -14.68 10.58 14.84
CA ILE A 201 -15.23 9.89 16.01
C ILE A 201 -16.76 10.03 16.05
N GLY A 202 -17.30 11.13 15.51
CA GLY A 202 -18.73 11.33 15.34
C GLY A 202 -19.12 12.81 15.22
N THR A 203 -20.31 13.17 15.70
CA THR A 203 -20.88 14.53 15.62
C THR A 203 -21.15 15.10 17.01
N CYS A 204 -20.76 16.35 17.27
CA CYS A 204 -21.05 16.99 18.54
C CYS A 204 -22.52 17.43 18.59
N LEU A 205 -23.26 17.04 19.63
CA LEU A 205 -24.68 17.38 19.78
C LEU A 205 -24.91 18.58 20.70
N ALA A 206 -24.08 18.73 21.74
CA ALA A 206 -24.13 19.85 22.67
C ALA A 206 -22.74 20.15 23.24
N VAL A 207 -22.39 21.44 23.27
CA VAL A 207 -21.12 21.94 23.81
C VAL A 207 -21.31 22.38 25.26
N HIS A 208 -20.62 21.71 26.18
CA HIS A 208 -20.58 22.07 27.59
C HIS A 208 -19.32 21.48 28.28
N ALA A 209 -18.93 22.07 29.41
CA ALA A 209 -17.73 21.66 30.14
C ALA A 209 -17.90 20.33 30.91
N VAL A 210 -19.14 19.99 31.28
CA VAL A 210 -19.47 18.78 32.05
C VAL A 210 -20.59 18.00 31.37
N ASN A 211 -21.78 18.58 31.26
CA ASN A 211 -22.96 18.01 30.57
C ASN A 211 -22.92 18.06 29.03
N GLY A 212 -21.76 17.89 28.40
CA GLY A 212 -21.68 17.83 26.93
C GLY A 212 -22.21 16.50 26.40
N HIS A 213 -22.71 16.50 25.17
CA HIS A 213 -23.24 15.28 24.53
C HIS A 213 -22.67 15.13 23.12
N VAL A 214 -22.20 13.93 22.80
CA VAL A 214 -21.65 13.60 21.48
C VAL A 214 -22.33 12.35 20.93
N HIS A 215 -22.60 12.35 19.63
CA HIS A 215 -22.92 11.12 18.92
C HIS A 215 -21.62 10.48 18.48
N VAL A 216 -21.40 9.21 18.88
CA VAL A 216 -20.28 8.38 18.46
C VAL A 216 -20.73 7.53 17.28
N ASP A 217 -20.02 7.66 16.18
CA ASP A 217 -20.10 6.83 14.99
C ASP A 217 -18.71 6.85 14.35
N ILE A 218 -17.88 5.89 14.76
CA ILE A 218 -16.45 5.94 14.47
C ILE A 218 -16.22 5.39 13.06
N THR A 219 -15.89 6.29 12.15
CA THR A 219 -15.51 5.96 10.78
C THR A 219 -14.04 6.28 10.59
N PRO A 220 -13.13 5.30 10.72
CA PRO A 220 -11.76 5.50 10.29
C PRO A 220 -11.77 5.70 8.77
N GLU A 221 -11.30 6.85 8.29
CA GLU A 221 -11.14 7.13 6.85
C GLU A 221 -9.99 6.27 6.31
N THR A 222 -10.23 4.97 6.12
CA THR A 222 -9.24 4.01 5.58
C THR A 222 -9.12 4.12 4.06
N PHE A 223 -10.16 4.64 3.38
CA PHE A 223 -10.17 4.82 1.92
C PHE A 223 -9.41 6.05 1.45
N GLN A 224 -9.24 7.08 2.29
CA GLN A 224 -8.50 8.28 1.90
C GLN A 224 -6.99 8.00 1.74
N LYS A 225 -6.45 7.01 2.44
CA LYS A 225 -5.02 6.61 2.32
C LYS A 225 -4.67 5.99 0.96
N GLY A 226 -5.62 5.42 0.21
CA GLY A 226 -5.32 4.89 -1.13
C GLY A 226 -5.17 5.98 -2.19
N PHE A 227 -6.03 7.00 -2.13
CA PHE A 227 -5.99 8.13 -3.06
C PHE A 227 -4.93 9.19 -2.67
N ASP A 228 -4.72 9.43 -1.38
CA ASP A 228 -3.71 10.39 -0.89
C ASP A 228 -2.27 9.84 -0.98
N VAL A 229 -2.08 8.51 -1.00
CA VAL A 229 -0.76 7.90 -1.26
C VAL A 229 -0.42 7.94 -2.75
N MET A 230 -1.41 7.80 -3.64
CA MET A 230 -1.14 7.86 -5.08
C MET A 230 -0.81 9.28 -5.55
N LYS A 231 -1.33 10.35 -4.92
CA LYS A 231 -1.09 11.74 -5.37
C LYS A 231 -1.35 11.93 -6.88
N GLN A 232 -2.34 11.21 -7.41
CA GLN A 232 -2.76 11.31 -8.81
C GLN A 232 -4.13 11.97 -8.86
N PRO A 233 -4.38 12.83 -9.85
CA PRO A 233 -3.53 13.20 -10.99
C PRO A 233 -2.33 14.14 -10.68
N ILE A 234 -1.22 14.00 -11.43
CA ILE A 234 -0.12 14.97 -11.52
C ILE A 234 0.21 15.20 -13.00
N GLY A 235 0.21 16.46 -13.47
CA GLY A 235 0.48 16.78 -14.87
C GLY A 235 -0.39 17.90 -15.44
N VAL A 236 -0.23 18.21 -16.72
CA VAL A 236 -1.09 19.16 -17.45
C VAL A 236 -2.42 18.49 -17.80
N PHE A 237 -3.55 19.13 -17.51
CA PHE A 237 -4.87 18.53 -17.71
C PHE A 237 -5.21 18.37 -19.19
N ASP A 238 -5.09 19.45 -19.95
CA ASP A 238 -5.35 19.49 -21.38
C ASP A 238 -4.38 20.44 -22.09
N ARG A 239 -3.59 19.87 -23.02
CA ARG A 239 -2.62 20.62 -23.82
C ARG A 239 -3.28 21.63 -24.75
N ALA A 240 -4.54 21.42 -25.15
CA ALA A 240 -5.25 22.36 -26.01
C ALA A 240 -5.56 23.69 -25.31
N GLN A 241 -5.50 23.72 -23.97
CA GLN A 241 -5.71 24.93 -23.18
C GLN A 241 -4.48 25.83 -23.11
N SER A 242 -3.30 25.39 -23.58
CA SER A 242 -2.10 26.25 -23.58
C SER A 242 -1.23 26.04 -24.82
N THR A 243 -0.48 27.08 -25.20
CA THR A 243 0.61 26.97 -26.18
C THR A 243 1.94 27.21 -25.49
N ILE A 244 2.98 26.53 -25.93
CA ILE A 244 4.35 26.74 -25.44
C ILE A 244 5.25 27.24 -26.55
N ALA A 245 6.26 28.04 -26.20
CA ALA A 245 7.26 28.54 -27.12
C ALA A 245 8.63 28.64 -26.45
N TYR A 246 9.69 28.59 -27.27
CA TYR A 246 11.06 28.82 -26.82
C TYR A 246 11.78 29.77 -27.77
N ASN A 247 12.45 30.78 -27.21
CA ASN A 247 13.29 31.71 -27.95
C ASN A 247 14.77 31.50 -27.57
N PRO A 248 15.61 30.92 -28.46
CA PRO A 248 17.02 30.67 -28.17
C PRO A 248 17.85 31.96 -28.06
N ALA A 249 17.44 33.06 -28.68
CA ALA A 249 18.14 34.35 -28.61
C ALA A 249 18.03 35.00 -27.23
N THR A 250 16.93 34.74 -26.51
CA THR A 250 16.67 35.28 -25.16
C THR A 250 16.63 34.20 -24.08
N GLN A 251 16.97 32.95 -24.42
CA GLN A 251 16.97 31.79 -23.52
C GLN A 251 15.63 31.58 -22.79
N GLN A 252 14.54 31.98 -23.43
CA GLN A 252 13.25 32.16 -22.77
C GLN A 252 12.25 31.09 -23.21
N PHE A 253 11.70 30.38 -22.24
CA PHE A 253 10.51 29.55 -22.35
C PHE A 253 9.26 30.38 -22.00
N SER A 254 8.16 30.15 -22.68
CA SER A 254 6.85 30.66 -22.29
C SER A 254 5.75 29.62 -22.46
N ILE A 255 4.75 29.68 -21.57
CA ILE A 255 3.49 28.96 -21.66
C ILE A 255 2.33 29.95 -21.56
N THR A 256 1.48 29.94 -22.57
CA THR A 256 0.42 30.93 -22.77
C THR A 256 -0.94 30.24 -22.70
N PRO A 257 -1.89 30.72 -21.86
CA PRO A 257 -3.26 30.22 -21.88
C PRO A 257 -3.93 30.44 -23.24
N VAL A 258 -4.62 29.42 -23.73
CA VAL A 258 -5.57 29.48 -24.84
C VAL A 258 -6.96 29.62 -24.22
N GLY A 259 -7.53 30.82 -24.32
CA GLY A 259 -8.77 31.17 -23.62
C GLY A 259 -8.52 31.80 -22.25
N ALA A 260 -9.37 31.51 -21.27
CA ALA A 260 -9.33 32.18 -19.97
C ALA A 260 -8.24 31.63 -19.02
N TYR A 261 -7.96 30.33 -19.10
CA TYR A 261 -6.95 29.66 -18.30
C TYR A 261 -6.56 28.34 -18.96
N TRP A 262 -5.43 27.80 -18.50
CA TRP A 262 -5.14 26.37 -18.60
C TRP A 262 -4.98 25.79 -17.20
N SER A 263 -5.19 24.49 -17.06
CA SER A 263 -5.05 23.82 -15.77
C SER A 263 -4.01 22.71 -15.76
N PHE A 264 -3.43 22.52 -14.59
CA PHE A 264 -2.59 21.38 -14.25
C PHE A 264 -3.04 20.83 -12.91
N PHE A 265 -2.75 19.55 -12.65
CA PHE A 265 -2.96 18.93 -11.37
C PHE A 265 -1.62 18.71 -10.69
N ASN A 266 -1.56 19.06 -9.41
CA ASN A 266 -0.42 18.72 -8.55
C ASN A 266 -0.97 17.92 -7.36
N LYS A 267 -0.59 16.65 -7.27
CA LYS A 267 -1.01 15.73 -6.21
C LYS A 267 -2.54 15.68 -6.03
N GLY A 268 -3.27 15.67 -7.14
CA GLY A 268 -4.73 15.63 -7.19
C GLY A 268 -5.46 16.98 -7.07
N ILE A 269 -4.74 18.09 -6.87
CA ILE A 269 -5.33 19.43 -6.75
C ILE A 269 -5.20 20.16 -8.08
N GLU A 270 -6.33 20.57 -8.66
CA GLU A 270 -6.36 21.41 -9.87
C GLU A 270 -5.85 22.82 -9.55
N GLN A 271 -4.91 23.30 -10.35
CA GLN A 271 -4.44 24.68 -10.38
C GLN A 271 -4.80 25.30 -11.72
N ARG A 272 -5.28 26.55 -11.71
CA ARG A 272 -5.64 27.30 -12.91
C ARG A 272 -4.72 28.48 -13.12
N VAL A 273 -4.14 28.56 -14.31
CA VAL A 273 -3.19 29.60 -14.68
C VAL A 273 -3.84 30.48 -15.75
N THR A 274 -4.07 31.74 -15.40
CA THR A 274 -4.77 32.73 -16.23
C THR A 274 -3.82 33.68 -16.96
N THR A 275 -2.53 33.67 -16.61
CA THR A 275 -1.52 34.57 -17.16
C THR A 275 -0.44 33.79 -17.91
N VAL A 276 0.24 34.47 -18.83
CA VAL A 276 1.44 33.93 -19.46
C VAL A 276 2.51 33.73 -18.41
N GLN A 277 3.10 32.53 -18.36
CA GLN A 277 4.26 32.24 -17.54
C GLN A 277 5.50 32.21 -18.42
N THR A 278 6.58 32.81 -17.92
CA THR A 278 7.81 33.01 -18.67
C THR A 278 9.00 32.70 -17.78
N LEU A 279 9.93 31.89 -18.27
CA LEU A 279 11.15 31.50 -17.55
C LEU A 279 12.36 31.68 -18.46
N THR A 280 13.48 32.12 -17.90
CA THR A 280 14.74 32.28 -18.62
C THR A 280 15.81 31.41 -17.97
N HIS A 281 16.48 30.58 -18.78
CA HIS A 281 17.58 29.76 -18.30
C HIS A 281 18.93 30.47 -18.43
N ASN A 282 19.94 30.00 -17.70
CA ASN A 282 21.30 30.53 -17.78
C ASN A 282 21.94 30.23 -19.15
N ASN A 283 22.77 31.16 -19.64
CA ASN A 283 23.52 31.02 -20.89
C ASN A 283 24.66 29.99 -20.76
N THR A 284 24.30 28.71 -20.71
CA THR A 284 25.20 27.57 -20.52
C THR A 284 24.83 26.45 -21.48
N THR A 285 25.85 25.82 -22.09
CA THR A 285 25.64 24.68 -23.00
C THR A 285 25.18 23.46 -22.21
N GLY A 286 24.12 22.80 -22.68
CA GLY A 286 23.56 21.60 -22.05
C GLY A 286 22.04 21.56 -22.07
N GLY A 287 21.49 20.60 -21.33
CA GLY A 287 20.06 20.44 -21.14
C GLY A 287 19.49 21.39 -20.09
N HIS A 288 18.29 21.92 -20.34
CA HIS A 288 17.52 22.76 -19.44
C HIS A 288 16.09 22.22 -19.36
N PHE A 289 15.69 21.82 -18.17
CA PHE A 289 14.43 21.14 -17.87
C PHE A 289 13.47 22.14 -17.22
N PHE A 290 12.40 22.53 -17.91
CA PHE A 290 11.37 23.45 -17.42
C PHE A 290 10.19 22.65 -16.86
N TYR A 291 9.78 22.98 -15.64
CA TYR A 291 8.73 22.25 -14.92
C TYR A 291 8.04 23.12 -13.87
N ILE A 292 6.95 22.59 -13.30
CA ILE A 292 6.31 23.11 -12.09
C ILE A 292 6.71 22.21 -10.92
N ASP A 293 7.20 22.81 -9.84
CA ASP A 293 7.65 22.08 -8.66
C ASP A 293 6.51 21.61 -7.74
N GLU A 294 6.85 20.91 -6.67
CA GLU A 294 5.89 20.39 -5.69
C GLU A 294 5.10 21.48 -4.93
N ASN A 295 5.52 22.74 -5.04
CA ASN A 295 4.92 23.92 -4.41
C ASN A 295 4.17 24.81 -5.42
N ASN A 296 3.93 24.32 -6.64
CA ASN A 296 3.29 25.04 -7.75
C ASN A 296 4.12 26.22 -8.29
N VAL A 297 5.44 26.19 -8.15
CA VAL A 297 6.34 27.23 -8.67
C VAL A 297 6.86 26.83 -10.04
N PHE A 298 6.74 27.73 -11.01
CA PHE A 298 7.34 27.60 -12.33
C PHE A 298 8.85 27.80 -12.22
N THR A 299 9.63 26.80 -12.61
CA THR A 299 11.09 26.84 -12.48
C THR A 299 11.79 26.04 -13.58
N TYR A 300 13.13 26.06 -13.58
CA TYR A 300 13.95 25.21 -14.42
C TYR A 300 15.16 24.66 -13.68
N SER A 301 15.73 23.57 -14.19
CA SER A 301 16.95 22.93 -13.67
C SER A 301 17.84 22.45 -14.83
N PRO A 302 19.17 22.45 -14.69
CA PRO A 302 20.07 21.74 -15.61
C PRO A 302 20.06 20.21 -15.40
N ASN A 303 19.47 19.75 -14.29
CA ASN A 303 19.30 18.33 -13.97
C ASN A 303 17.91 17.86 -14.37
N VAL A 304 17.80 16.58 -14.74
CA VAL A 304 16.53 15.94 -15.10
C VAL A 304 15.49 16.08 -14.00
N TRP A 305 14.23 16.28 -14.37
CA TRP A 305 13.10 16.30 -13.45
C TRP A 305 12.78 14.92 -12.88
N ASP A 306 11.88 14.87 -11.90
CA ASP A 306 11.33 13.64 -11.32
C ASP A 306 9.84 13.64 -11.67
N LEU A 307 9.42 12.69 -12.49
CA LEU A 307 8.04 12.57 -12.99
C LEU A 307 7.01 12.29 -11.88
N ILE A 308 7.46 11.97 -10.65
CA ILE A 308 6.58 11.75 -9.50
C ILE A 308 6.28 13.06 -8.75
N THR A 309 7.21 14.03 -8.75
CA THR A 309 7.10 15.25 -7.94
C THR A 309 7.03 16.53 -8.76
N HIS A 310 7.53 16.50 -9.98
CA HIS A 310 7.57 17.63 -10.91
C HIS A 310 6.57 17.41 -12.03
N ILE A 311 6.01 18.51 -12.53
CA ILE A 311 5.15 18.52 -13.73
C ILE A 311 5.98 19.10 -14.87
N PRO A 312 6.53 18.28 -15.78
CA PRO A 312 7.35 18.79 -16.85
C PRO A 312 6.53 19.58 -17.86
N LEU A 313 7.20 20.52 -18.52
CA LEU A 313 6.61 21.40 -19.51
C LEU A 313 7.42 21.40 -20.81
N MET A 314 8.75 21.50 -20.71
CA MET A 314 9.63 21.57 -21.86
C MET A 314 11.05 21.15 -21.48
N TYR A 315 11.69 20.38 -22.34
CA TYR A 315 13.13 20.17 -22.32
C TYR A 315 13.79 20.99 -23.43
N VAL A 316 14.91 21.65 -23.14
CA VAL A 316 15.70 22.37 -24.13
C VAL A 316 17.14 21.93 -24.06
N TYR A 317 17.69 21.46 -25.18
CA TYR A 317 19.13 21.42 -25.35
C TYR A 317 19.61 22.73 -25.98
N TYR A 318 20.49 23.43 -25.28
CA TYR A 318 21.01 24.74 -25.69
C TYR A 318 22.53 24.70 -25.86
N ASN A 319 23.05 25.42 -26.85
CA ASN A 319 24.47 25.59 -27.10
C ASN A 319 24.84 27.07 -26.97
N ALA A 320 25.52 27.43 -25.88
CA ALA A 320 25.86 28.81 -25.54
C ALA A 320 26.89 29.45 -26.49
N THR A 321 27.69 28.63 -27.19
CA THR A 321 28.67 29.14 -28.17
C THR A 321 27.99 29.61 -29.45
N THR A 322 26.95 28.92 -29.90
CA THR A 322 26.22 29.24 -31.14
C THR A 322 24.95 30.06 -30.90
N GLY A 323 24.45 30.09 -29.67
CA GLY A 323 23.18 30.72 -29.33
C GLY A 323 21.96 29.96 -29.87
N GLN A 324 22.13 28.69 -30.22
CA GLN A 324 21.07 27.85 -30.78
C GLN A 324 20.54 26.85 -29.75
N GLY A 325 19.26 26.48 -29.89
CA GLY A 325 18.65 25.43 -29.07
C GLY A 325 17.56 24.65 -29.80
N ILE A 326 17.33 23.44 -29.32
CA ILE A 326 16.26 22.54 -29.72
C ILE A 326 15.35 22.36 -28.50
N ALA A 327 14.07 22.68 -28.64
CA ALA A 327 13.08 22.60 -27.57
C ALA A 327 12.08 21.49 -27.87
N LEU A 328 11.94 20.55 -26.93
CA LEU A 328 11.01 19.43 -26.98
C LEU A 328 9.77 19.72 -26.13
N GLU A 329 8.63 19.30 -26.63
CA GLU A 329 7.35 19.38 -25.94
C GLU A 329 7.25 18.26 -24.91
N GLU A 330 7.03 18.62 -23.64
CA GLU A 330 7.10 17.68 -22.51
C GLU A 330 5.94 17.92 -21.52
N ARG A 331 4.86 18.58 -21.95
CA ARG A 331 3.65 18.78 -21.10
C ARG A 331 2.90 17.48 -20.90
N HIS A 332 3.46 16.66 -20.03
CA HIS A 332 2.95 15.36 -19.65
C HIS A 332 1.53 15.44 -19.09
N GLY A 333 0.71 14.45 -19.45
CA GLY A 333 -0.72 14.45 -19.16
C GLY A 333 -1.05 14.08 -17.71
N ALA A 334 -1.94 14.85 -17.08
CA ALA A 334 -2.40 14.61 -15.70
C ALA A 334 -3.14 13.28 -15.51
N THR A 335 -3.65 12.69 -16.59
CA THR A 335 -4.56 11.53 -16.55
C THR A 335 -3.85 10.19 -16.40
N ARG A 336 -2.52 10.14 -16.50
CA ARG A 336 -1.73 8.92 -16.36
C ARG A 336 -1.28 8.69 -14.93
N ASN A 337 -1.09 7.42 -14.59
CA ASN A 337 -0.45 7.02 -13.34
C ASN A 337 1.07 7.35 -13.41
N PRO A 338 1.60 8.29 -12.60
CA PRO A 338 3.03 8.63 -12.55
C PRO A 338 4.01 7.48 -12.42
N GLU A 339 3.72 6.41 -11.67
CA GLU A 339 4.63 5.26 -11.56
C GLU A 339 4.72 4.48 -12.87
N TRP A 340 3.57 4.22 -13.50
CA TRP A 340 3.53 3.61 -14.83
C TRP A 340 4.18 4.52 -15.87
N HIS A 341 3.92 5.82 -15.79
CA HIS A 341 4.47 6.81 -16.70
C HIS A 341 5.99 6.89 -16.60
N ARG A 342 6.54 6.97 -15.40
CA ARG A 342 7.99 6.92 -15.18
C ARG A 342 8.60 5.63 -15.75
N SER A 343 7.96 4.49 -15.52
CA SER A 343 8.43 3.21 -16.06
C SER A 343 8.37 3.19 -17.59
N ALA A 344 7.29 3.71 -18.17
CA ALA A 344 7.16 3.85 -19.60
C ALA A 344 8.30 4.73 -20.13
N HIS A 345 8.54 5.92 -19.54
CA HIS A 345 9.50 6.92 -20.02
C HIS A 345 10.91 6.32 -20.16
N PHE A 346 11.28 5.46 -19.21
CA PHE A 346 12.57 4.74 -19.26
C PHE A 346 12.58 3.51 -20.18
N ASN A 347 11.47 2.79 -20.33
CA ASN A 347 11.45 1.49 -20.99
C ASN A 347 10.90 1.49 -22.42
N ILE A 348 10.07 2.45 -22.77
CA ILE A 348 9.42 2.56 -24.06
C ILE A 348 10.05 3.73 -24.82
N GLY A 349 10.12 4.91 -24.21
CA GLY A 349 10.58 6.14 -24.82
C GLY A 349 9.71 6.57 -26.00
N THR A 350 10.28 7.40 -26.87
CA THR A 350 9.59 7.82 -28.10
C THR A 350 9.56 6.72 -29.15
N TYR A 351 8.37 6.41 -29.66
CA TYR A 351 8.16 5.42 -30.71
C TYR A 351 7.38 5.97 -31.91
N TYR A 352 7.64 5.34 -33.06
CA TYR A 352 6.97 5.61 -34.32
C TYR A 352 5.51 5.11 -34.30
N VAL A 353 4.58 5.91 -34.82
CA VAL A 353 3.18 5.51 -34.99
C VAL A 353 2.80 5.37 -36.46
N SER A 354 3.03 6.40 -37.29
CA SER A 354 2.60 6.40 -38.69
C SER A 354 3.31 7.47 -39.53
N GLY A 355 3.28 7.34 -40.86
CA GLY A 355 3.84 8.34 -41.79
C GLY A 355 5.36 8.31 -41.90
N LEU A 356 5.99 9.48 -42.08
CA LEU A 356 7.45 9.66 -42.15
C LEU A 356 8.15 8.86 -43.25
N ALA A 357 7.54 8.67 -44.42
CA ALA A 357 8.17 7.99 -45.54
C ALA A 357 9.21 8.89 -46.22
N ALA A 358 10.36 8.33 -46.59
CA ALA A 358 11.34 9.04 -47.42
C ALA A 358 10.91 9.03 -48.90
N THR A 359 11.04 10.17 -49.58
CA THR A 359 10.66 10.38 -50.98
C THR A 359 11.75 11.17 -51.72
N GLY A 360 11.67 11.26 -53.05
CA GLY A 360 12.56 12.12 -53.86
C GLY A 360 13.95 11.56 -54.18
N TYR A 361 14.54 10.74 -53.32
CA TYR A 361 15.88 10.19 -53.55
C TYR A 361 15.94 9.16 -54.68
N VAL A 362 17.12 9.05 -55.30
CA VAL A 362 17.44 8.01 -56.27
C VAL A 362 18.75 7.32 -55.86
N VAL A 363 18.63 6.04 -55.49
CA VAL A 363 19.79 5.20 -55.17
C VAL A 363 20.71 5.09 -56.39
N GLN A 364 21.99 5.33 -56.17
CA GLN A 364 23.06 5.38 -57.15
C GLN A 364 22.88 6.42 -58.25
N GLY A 365 22.08 7.45 -57.99
CA GLY A 365 21.89 8.58 -58.89
C GLY A 365 23.17 9.41 -59.12
N THR A 366 23.08 10.34 -60.06
CA THR A 366 24.22 11.09 -60.61
C THR A 366 24.04 12.59 -60.53
N THR A 367 23.07 13.10 -59.78
CA THR A 367 22.85 14.54 -59.56
C THR A 367 22.63 14.83 -58.07
N ASP A 368 22.78 16.09 -57.66
CA ASP A 368 22.46 16.50 -56.29
C ASP A 368 20.98 16.27 -55.95
N ALA A 369 20.08 16.48 -56.91
CA ALA A 369 18.66 16.14 -56.77
C ALA A 369 18.44 14.65 -56.46
N ASN A 370 19.31 13.75 -56.94
CA ASN A 370 19.20 12.33 -56.58
C ASN A 370 19.63 12.02 -55.14
N ASN A 371 20.46 12.88 -54.56
CA ASN A 371 20.91 12.77 -53.18
C ASN A 371 20.01 13.53 -52.20
N ASN A 372 19.00 14.23 -52.70
CA ASN A 372 18.03 14.96 -51.92
C ASN A 372 16.83 14.05 -51.56
N TYR A 373 16.15 14.32 -50.44
CA TYR A 373 14.97 13.56 -50.07
C TYR A 373 13.99 14.33 -49.18
N GLY A 374 12.71 14.21 -49.53
CA GLY A 374 11.62 14.62 -48.64
C GLY A 374 11.32 13.56 -47.59
N ILE A 375 10.76 13.98 -46.46
CA ILE A 375 10.19 13.10 -45.43
C ILE A 375 8.73 13.50 -45.27
N SER A 376 7.80 12.60 -45.61
CA SER A 376 6.37 12.88 -45.48
C SER A 376 6.01 13.21 -44.03
N SER A 377 4.89 13.90 -43.81
CA SER A 377 4.37 14.08 -42.45
C SER A 377 4.07 12.74 -41.74
N GLY A 378 3.98 12.77 -40.42
CA GLY A 378 3.71 11.58 -39.63
C GLY A 378 3.50 11.85 -38.15
N ILE A 379 3.48 10.79 -37.36
CA ILE A 379 3.18 10.83 -35.92
C ILE A 379 4.23 10.00 -35.17
N VAL A 380 4.76 10.59 -34.11
CA VAL A 380 5.55 9.92 -33.07
C VAL A 380 4.86 10.11 -31.71
N ARG A 381 5.13 9.19 -30.79
CA ARG A 381 4.62 9.26 -29.42
C ARG A 381 5.73 9.00 -28.41
N ASP A 382 5.86 9.86 -27.42
CA ASP A 382 6.66 9.67 -26.19
C ASP A 382 5.78 9.08 -25.08
N GLU A 383 5.11 7.97 -25.41
CA GLU A 383 4.11 7.27 -24.57
C GLU A 383 2.83 8.03 -24.27
N ASP A 384 2.93 9.28 -23.81
CA ASP A 384 1.82 10.06 -23.32
C ASP A 384 1.46 11.27 -24.17
N LEU A 385 2.43 11.83 -24.89
CA LEU A 385 2.23 12.86 -25.88
C LEU A 385 2.22 12.25 -27.27
N SER A 386 1.31 12.78 -28.09
CA SER A 386 1.29 12.52 -29.52
C SER A 386 1.76 13.78 -30.21
N SER A 387 2.79 13.65 -31.04
CA SER A 387 3.42 14.74 -31.76
C SER A 387 3.28 14.52 -33.25
N ASN A 388 2.65 15.48 -33.92
CA ASN A 388 2.59 15.53 -35.36
C ASN A 388 3.90 16.09 -35.88
N ILE A 389 4.57 15.32 -36.72
CA ILE A 389 5.82 15.69 -37.37
C ILE A 389 5.47 16.28 -38.73
N ALA A 390 5.91 17.51 -38.96
CA ALA A 390 5.75 18.22 -40.21
C ALA A 390 6.51 17.52 -41.35
N GLU A 391 5.97 17.67 -42.55
CA GLU A 391 6.65 17.20 -43.76
C GLU A 391 7.94 18.01 -43.97
N VAL A 392 9.02 17.30 -44.28
CA VAL A 392 10.24 17.89 -44.83
C VAL A 392 10.09 17.85 -46.35
N ILE A 393 9.94 19.02 -46.95
CA ILE A 393 9.90 19.16 -48.40
C ILE A 393 11.32 19.06 -48.94
N ASP A 394 11.44 18.42 -50.10
CA ASP A 394 12.66 18.29 -50.90
C ASP A 394 13.09 19.64 -51.51
N ASP A 395 13.33 20.67 -50.67
CA ASP A 395 13.65 22.04 -51.12
C ASP A 395 14.50 22.86 -50.10
N ALA A 396 15.58 22.24 -49.61
CA ALA A 396 16.80 22.94 -49.14
C ALA A 396 16.91 23.51 -47.70
N ASN A 397 16.27 22.92 -46.67
CA ASN A 397 16.56 23.28 -45.26
C ASN A 397 16.61 22.06 -44.33
N TYR A 398 17.66 21.26 -44.45
CA TYR A 398 17.91 20.13 -43.56
C TYR A 398 18.65 20.56 -42.31
N ASN A 399 18.23 20.04 -41.16
CA ASN A 399 18.94 20.25 -39.90
C ASN A 399 19.89 19.08 -39.64
N ILE A 400 21.19 19.37 -39.62
CA ILE A 400 22.24 18.39 -39.35
C ILE A 400 22.72 18.57 -37.92
N LEU A 401 22.62 17.51 -37.12
CA LEU A 401 23.05 17.49 -35.72
C LEU A 401 24.33 16.66 -35.58
N TYR A 402 25.38 17.28 -35.09
CA TYR A 402 26.70 16.67 -34.95
C TYR A 402 27.40 17.15 -33.68
N ARG A 403 28.44 16.44 -33.26
CA ARG A 403 29.29 16.79 -32.12
C ARG A 403 30.46 17.65 -32.54
N GLU A 404 30.83 18.62 -31.72
CA GLU A 404 31.94 19.54 -31.97
C GLU A 404 32.75 19.81 -30.70
N GLY A 405 34.05 20.06 -30.86
CA GLY A 405 34.94 20.50 -29.79
C GLY A 405 35.43 19.38 -28.86
N ALA A 406 36.24 19.76 -27.86
CA ALA A 406 36.84 18.80 -26.91
C ALA A 406 35.81 18.14 -26.00
N ASN A 407 34.79 18.89 -25.58
CA ASN A 407 33.68 18.38 -24.75
C ASN A 407 32.70 17.51 -25.56
N GLY A 408 32.75 17.60 -26.91
CA GLY A 408 31.83 16.93 -27.79
C GLY A 408 30.40 17.43 -27.62
N ASP A 409 30.24 18.74 -27.55
CA ASP A 409 28.95 19.41 -27.46
C ASP A 409 28.18 19.22 -28.76
N TRP A 410 26.86 19.09 -28.68
CA TRP A 410 26.03 18.94 -29.85
C TRP A 410 25.74 20.30 -30.49
N ARG A 411 25.76 20.31 -31.82
CA ARG A 411 25.52 21.47 -32.66
C ARG A 411 24.58 21.11 -33.78
N ILE A 412 23.66 22.02 -34.07
CA ILE A 412 22.76 21.96 -35.21
C ILE A 412 23.27 22.93 -36.29
N VAL A 413 23.20 22.53 -37.55
CA VAL A 413 23.46 23.42 -38.68
C VAL A 413 22.43 23.17 -39.76
N THR A 414 21.94 24.24 -40.38
CA THR A 414 21.06 24.12 -41.54
C THR A 414 21.90 23.93 -42.80
N SER A 415 21.51 22.96 -43.62
CA SER A 415 22.16 22.60 -44.88
C SER A 415 21.14 22.53 -46.00
N THR A 416 21.57 22.86 -47.21
CA THR A 416 20.76 22.73 -48.43
C THR A 416 20.66 21.28 -48.92
N LEU A 417 21.57 20.42 -48.45
CA LEU A 417 21.60 18.98 -48.75
C LEU A 417 21.52 18.16 -47.47
N PRO A 418 21.01 16.92 -47.52
CA PRO A 418 20.75 16.12 -46.32
C PRO A 418 22.03 15.44 -45.76
N TYR A 419 23.16 16.13 -45.85
CA TYR A 419 24.47 15.77 -45.33
C TYR A 419 25.39 17.01 -45.34
N SER A 420 26.44 16.98 -44.51
CA SER A 420 27.49 17.99 -44.52
C SER A 420 28.58 17.60 -45.51
N PHE A 421 29.23 18.58 -46.13
CA PHE A 421 30.31 18.30 -47.09
C PHE A 421 31.33 19.45 -47.14
N GLY A 422 32.59 19.06 -47.39
CA GLY A 422 33.65 19.95 -47.87
C GLY A 422 33.94 19.65 -49.34
N THR A 423 35.09 19.04 -49.62
CA THR A 423 35.34 18.42 -50.94
C THR A 423 34.59 17.10 -51.08
N PHE A 424 34.57 16.33 -50.00
CA PHE A 424 33.79 15.10 -49.88
C PHE A 424 32.68 15.26 -48.83
N VAL A 425 31.69 14.37 -48.87
CA VAL A 425 30.72 14.19 -47.79
C VAL A 425 31.47 13.96 -46.47
N GLN A 426 30.98 14.57 -45.40
CA GLN A 426 31.63 14.53 -44.10
C GLN A 426 30.95 13.54 -43.16
N TYR A 427 31.76 12.92 -42.30
CA TYR A 427 31.32 12.16 -41.15
C TYR A 427 31.72 12.89 -39.87
N ASN A 428 31.06 12.60 -38.75
CA ASN A 428 31.34 13.26 -37.48
C ASN A 428 32.41 12.49 -36.69
N GLN A 429 33.66 12.88 -36.91
CA GLN A 429 34.83 12.20 -36.38
C GLN A 429 35.13 12.63 -34.95
N PHE A 430 35.45 11.65 -34.09
CA PHE A 430 36.27 11.89 -32.90
C PHE A 430 37.75 11.63 -33.23
N THR A 431 38.60 12.64 -33.08
CA THR A 431 40.04 12.55 -33.40
C THR A 431 40.87 11.83 -32.34
N GLY A 432 40.24 11.45 -31.22
CA GLY A 432 40.91 11.04 -29.98
C GLY A 432 41.03 12.19 -28.96
N ALA A 433 40.80 13.43 -29.39
CA ALA A 433 40.83 14.61 -28.51
C ALA A 433 39.64 15.55 -28.72
N THR A 434 39.16 15.70 -29.96
CA THR A 434 38.08 16.63 -30.31
C THR A 434 37.10 15.99 -31.28
N TRP A 435 35.84 16.41 -31.20
CA TRP A 435 34.82 16.14 -32.18
C TRP A 435 34.85 17.19 -33.30
N GLN A 436 34.76 16.73 -34.55
CA GLN A 436 34.73 17.59 -35.72
C GLN A 436 34.04 16.90 -36.90
N LEU A 437 33.64 17.67 -37.91
CA LEU A 437 33.27 17.13 -39.22
C LEU A 437 34.54 16.93 -40.05
N THR A 438 34.65 15.80 -40.74
CA THR A 438 35.83 15.49 -41.56
C THR A 438 35.42 14.87 -42.88
N ASP A 439 36.04 15.32 -43.96
CA ASP A 439 35.80 14.82 -45.31
C ASP A 439 36.10 13.31 -45.38
N LEU A 440 35.22 12.57 -46.06
CA LEU A 440 35.49 11.19 -46.44
C LEU A 440 36.67 11.13 -47.42
N VAL A 441 37.22 9.93 -47.54
CA VAL A 441 38.23 9.63 -48.56
C VAL A 441 37.59 8.89 -49.74
N ASN A 442 38.21 9.02 -50.91
CA ASN A 442 37.75 8.36 -52.13
C ASN A 442 37.61 6.85 -51.95
N GLY A 443 36.40 6.33 -52.16
CA GLY A 443 36.06 4.91 -52.10
C GLY A 443 35.31 4.49 -50.84
N ASP A 444 35.38 5.29 -49.77
CA ASP A 444 34.76 5.00 -48.47
C ASP A 444 33.26 5.34 -48.44
N PHE A 445 32.59 4.83 -47.39
CA PHE A 445 31.17 4.95 -47.13
C PHE A 445 30.93 5.52 -45.74
N VAL A 446 29.84 6.26 -45.58
CA VAL A 446 29.33 6.77 -44.30
C VAL A 446 27.82 6.57 -44.26
N ASN A 447 27.28 6.27 -43.08
CA ASN A 447 25.83 6.26 -42.88
C ASN A 447 25.37 7.62 -42.35
N THR A 448 24.21 8.08 -42.79
CA THR A 448 23.48 9.18 -42.17
C THR A 448 22.13 8.66 -41.69
N TYR A 449 21.68 9.15 -40.54
CA TYR A 449 20.46 8.71 -39.90
C TYR A 449 19.48 9.86 -39.83
N VAL A 450 18.23 9.60 -40.23
CA VAL A 450 17.13 10.55 -40.10
C VAL A 450 16.39 10.22 -38.82
N VAL A 451 16.28 11.22 -37.96
CA VAL A 451 15.69 11.11 -36.62
C VAL A 451 14.51 12.08 -36.53
N ALA A 452 13.39 11.60 -36.02
CA ALA A 452 12.22 12.42 -35.68
C ALA A 452 12.21 12.70 -34.17
N ILE A 453 11.95 13.95 -33.80
CA ILE A 453 11.89 14.42 -32.41
C ILE A 453 10.60 15.22 -32.19
N PRO A 454 10.01 15.22 -30.97
CA PRO A 454 8.83 16.01 -30.63
C PRO A 454 9.19 17.49 -30.41
N ALA A 455 9.94 18.09 -31.34
CA ALA A 455 10.32 19.49 -31.23
C ALA A 455 9.10 20.42 -31.38
N VAL A 456 9.09 21.48 -30.58
CA VAL A 456 8.07 22.55 -30.63
C VAL A 456 8.20 23.35 -31.92
N ASP A 457 9.44 23.56 -32.38
CA ASP A 457 9.72 24.17 -33.68
C ASP A 457 9.58 23.10 -34.78
N SER A 458 8.52 23.22 -35.58
CA SER A 458 8.22 22.30 -36.69
C SER A 458 9.39 22.11 -37.67
N THR A 459 10.25 23.12 -37.83
CA THR A 459 11.40 23.02 -38.74
C THR A 459 12.49 22.09 -38.23
N LYS A 460 12.51 21.82 -36.92
CA LYS A 460 13.52 20.98 -36.23
C LYS A 460 13.00 19.61 -35.84
N GLN A 461 11.76 19.26 -36.21
CA GLN A 461 11.16 17.97 -35.86
C GLN A 461 11.80 16.78 -36.59
N VAL A 462 12.51 17.03 -37.69
CA VAL A 462 13.32 16.05 -38.39
C VAL A 462 14.77 16.53 -38.44
N VAL A 463 15.67 15.69 -37.97
CA VAL A 463 17.09 15.99 -37.82
C VAL A 463 17.92 14.87 -38.43
N ILE A 464 18.99 15.23 -39.12
CA ILE A 464 19.93 14.31 -39.74
C ILE A 464 21.17 14.20 -38.86
N VAL A 465 21.52 12.99 -38.46
CA VAL A 465 22.73 12.70 -37.69
C VAL A 465 23.73 12.00 -38.60
N PRO A 466 24.87 12.62 -38.93
CA PRO A 466 25.92 11.97 -39.68
C PRO A 466 26.58 10.89 -38.81
N GLY A 467 26.89 9.76 -39.43
CA GLY A 467 27.62 8.66 -38.80
C GLY A 467 28.96 9.12 -38.23
N GLN A 468 29.40 8.48 -37.15
CA GLN A 468 30.68 8.78 -36.52
C GLN A 468 31.76 7.77 -36.90
N GLN A 469 31.40 6.76 -37.69
CA GLN A 469 32.30 5.80 -38.30
C GLN A 469 32.32 5.96 -39.82
N LYS A 470 33.41 5.46 -40.42
CA LYS A 470 33.53 5.30 -41.87
C LYS A 470 33.81 3.85 -42.21
N TYR A 471 33.41 3.43 -43.41
CA TYR A 471 33.48 2.05 -43.85
C TYR A 471 34.17 1.95 -45.20
N THR A 472 35.00 0.92 -45.36
CA THR A 472 35.75 0.67 -46.60
C THR A 472 34.97 -0.19 -47.62
N SER A 473 33.75 -0.63 -47.27
CA SER A 473 32.89 -1.43 -48.14
C SER A 473 31.41 -1.19 -47.83
N LEU A 474 30.56 -1.32 -48.84
CA LEU A 474 29.11 -1.19 -48.70
C LEU A 474 28.53 -2.19 -47.70
N ALA A 475 28.98 -3.45 -47.74
CA ALA A 475 28.50 -4.49 -46.83
C ALA A 475 28.74 -4.14 -45.35
N LYS A 476 29.92 -3.59 -45.02
CA LYS A 476 30.22 -3.13 -43.65
C LYS A 476 29.35 -1.94 -43.23
N ALA A 477 29.13 -0.98 -44.14
CA ALA A 477 28.27 0.17 -43.87
C ALA A 477 26.81 -0.25 -43.63
N GLN A 478 26.28 -1.18 -44.43
CA GLN A 478 24.92 -1.70 -44.28
C GLN A 478 24.76 -2.51 -43.00
N ALA A 479 25.76 -3.30 -42.60
CA ALA A 479 25.76 -4.09 -41.38
C ALA A 479 25.85 -3.25 -40.10
N ALA A 480 26.32 -2.00 -40.19
CA ALA A 480 26.39 -1.12 -39.03
C ALA A 480 25.00 -0.78 -38.48
N SER A 481 24.89 -0.85 -37.16
CA SER A 481 23.70 -0.46 -36.41
C SER A 481 23.86 0.95 -35.85
N PHE A 482 22.75 1.66 -35.69
CA PHE A 482 22.73 3.01 -35.14
C PHE A 482 23.47 3.14 -33.79
N GLY A 483 23.22 2.21 -32.86
CA GLY A 483 23.85 2.22 -31.54
C GLY A 483 25.37 1.99 -31.55
N SER A 484 25.89 1.34 -32.59
CA SER A 484 27.35 1.17 -32.79
C SER A 484 28.00 2.27 -33.62
N ASP A 485 27.20 3.02 -34.40
CA ASP A 485 27.68 4.03 -35.36
C ASP A 485 27.71 5.44 -34.75
N ILE A 486 26.91 5.68 -33.71
CA ILE A 486 26.80 6.96 -33.00
C ILE A 486 27.13 6.80 -31.51
N ALA A 487 28.16 7.49 -31.05
CA ALA A 487 28.49 7.71 -29.64
C ALA A 487 27.75 8.93 -29.10
N TRP A 488 26.66 8.67 -28.36
CA TRP A 488 25.73 9.69 -27.89
C TRP A 488 26.30 10.63 -26.82
N GLY A 489 27.27 10.19 -26.03
CA GLY A 489 27.84 11.00 -24.94
C GLY A 489 26.74 11.56 -24.02
N ASN A 490 26.86 12.84 -23.64
CA ASN A 490 25.73 13.58 -23.06
C ASN A 490 24.67 13.77 -24.16
N VAL A 491 23.59 13.02 -24.07
CA VAL A 491 22.55 12.94 -25.09
C VAL A 491 21.83 14.30 -25.19
N PRO A 492 21.63 14.88 -26.39
CA PRO A 492 21.00 16.18 -26.54
C PRO A 492 19.47 16.10 -26.48
N PHE A 493 18.91 14.90 -26.48
CA PHE A 493 17.49 14.60 -26.29
C PHE A 493 17.32 13.09 -26.12
N THR A 494 16.50 12.68 -25.16
CA THR A 494 16.15 11.26 -24.94
C THR A 494 14.94 10.86 -25.77
N GLU A 495 14.05 11.80 -26.06
CA GLU A 495 12.81 11.62 -26.81
C GLU A 495 13.06 11.70 -28.33
N PHE A 496 13.46 10.59 -28.95
CA PHE A 496 13.62 10.52 -30.41
C PHE A 496 13.30 9.17 -31.01
N CYS A 497 12.93 9.17 -32.28
CA CYS A 497 12.71 7.96 -33.07
C CYS A 497 13.59 7.97 -34.34
N ILE A 498 14.28 6.86 -34.60
CA ILE A 498 15.06 6.69 -35.83
C ILE A 498 14.12 6.23 -36.93
N ILE A 499 14.13 6.93 -38.04
CA ILE A 499 13.17 6.72 -39.13
C ILE A 499 13.86 6.11 -40.35
N HIS A 500 15.03 6.63 -40.76
CA HIS A 500 15.73 6.16 -41.96
C HIS A 500 17.24 6.10 -41.78
N LYS A 501 17.88 5.20 -42.54
CA LYS A 501 19.32 5.17 -42.75
C LYS A 501 19.65 5.29 -44.23
N PHE A 502 20.52 6.24 -44.57
CA PHE A 502 21.09 6.39 -45.90
C PHE A 502 22.59 6.11 -45.85
N THR A 503 23.10 5.31 -46.77
CA THR A 503 24.53 5.05 -46.91
C THR A 503 25.07 5.83 -48.10
N LEU A 504 25.93 6.82 -47.82
CA LEU A 504 26.57 7.66 -48.83
C LEU A 504 27.96 7.10 -49.16
N ARG A 505 28.32 7.11 -50.45
CA ARG A 505 29.65 6.73 -50.93
C ARG A 505 30.38 7.93 -51.51
N ALA A 506 31.63 8.13 -51.12
CA ALA A 506 32.51 9.15 -51.69
C ALA A 506 33.31 8.59 -52.89
N ARG A 507 33.36 9.31 -54.03
CA ARG A 507 34.29 9.03 -55.14
C ARG A 507 34.73 10.28 -55.88
N ASN A 508 35.99 10.31 -56.31
CA ASN A 508 36.56 11.41 -57.10
C ASN A 508 35.81 11.74 -58.40
N GLY A 509 35.24 10.73 -59.06
CA GLY A 509 34.52 10.87 -60.32
C GLY A 509 33.06 11.30 -60.19
N TYR A 510 32.56 11.51 -58.97
CA TYR A 510 31.21 12.00 -58.73
C TYR A 510 31.17 13.52 -58.86
N GLY A 511 30.26 14.02 -59.71
CA GLY A 511 30.07 15.45 -59.97
C GLY A 511 29.08 16.13 -59.02
N GLN A 512 28.49 15.36 -58.10
CA GLN A 512 27.61 15.85 -57.05
C GLN A 512 28.40 16.62 -55.98
N SER A 513 27.72 17.52 -55.27
CA SER A 513 28.23 18.20 -54.09
C SER A 513 28.70 17.18 -53.03
N GLY A 514 29.86 17.45 -52.42
CA GLY A 514 30.52 16.47 -51.56
C GLY A 514 30.98 15.19 -52.26
N LYS A 515 31.04 15.17 -53.60
CA LYS A 515 31.53 14.03 -54.40
C LYS A 515 30.95 12.69 -53.93
N CYS A 516 29.66 12.69 -53.62
CA CYS A 516 29.00 11.55 -53.02
C CYS A 516 27.70 11.18 -53.74
N ARG A 517 27.25 9.95 -53.52
CA ARG A 517 25.89 9.53 -53.88
C ARG A 517 25.31 8.59 -52.84
N ILE A 518 23.98 8.51 -52.76
CA ILE A 518 23.28 7.48 -51.99
C ILE A 518 23.57 6.12 -52.64
N GLU A 519 24.35 5.27 -51.97
CA GLU A 519 24.64 3.91 -52.46
C GLU A 519 23.60 2.89 -51.97
N ALA A 520 23.01 3.12 -50.79
CA ALA A 520 21.95 2.29 -50.23
C ALA A 520 21.02 3.08 -49.30
N TYR A 521 19.81 2.55 -49.12
CA TYR A 521 18.78 3.05 -48.20
C TYR A 521 18.22 1.90 -47.37
N ALA A 522 17.90 2.17 -46.11
CA ALA A 522 17.15 1.28 -45.25
C ALA A 522 16.08 2.06 -44.49
N ASP A 523 14.84 1.57 -44.56
CA ASP A 523 13.74 2.04 -43.71
C ASP A 523 13.95 1.49 -42.30
N MET A 524 13.99 2.38 -41.31
CA MET A 524 14.20 2.03 -39.91
C MET A 524 12.95 2.27 -39.06
N ARG A 525 11.84 2.73 -39.65
CA ARG A 525 10.59 2.99 -38.92
C ARG A 525 10.13 1.74 -38.18
N GLY A 526 9.72 1.92 -36.92
CA GLY A 526 9.31 0.82 -36.04
C GLY A 526 10.46 -0.02 -35.49
N THR A 527 11.72 0.26 -35.86
CA THR A 527 12.88 -0.41 -35.27
C THR A 527 13.20 0.23 -33.92
N THR A 528 12.92 -0.48 -32.82
CA THR A 528 13.33 -0.03 -31.49
C THR A 528 14.81 -0.33 -31.28
N THR A 529 15.64 0.71 -31.17
CA THR A 529 17.07 0.55 -30.83
C THR A 529 17.28 1.12 -29.44
N ARG A 530 17.56 0.26 -28.44
CA ARG A 530 17.92 0.74 -27.10
C ARG A 530 19.40 1.13 -27.10
N VAL A 531 19.71 2.37 -26.76
CA VAL A 531 21.10 2.79 -26.50
C VAL A 531 21.50 2.16 -25.16
N GLN A 532 22.06 0.97 -25.24
CA GLN A 532 22.66 0.30 -24.10
C GLN A 532 23.99 1.00 -23.81
N VAL A 533 24.07 1.74 -22.70
CA VAL A 533 25.36 2.19 -22.16
C VAL A 533 26.09 0.91 -21.74
N THR A 534 26.94 0.42 -22.63
CA THR A 534 27.62 -0.86 -22.49
C THR A 534 28.75 -0.70 -21.48
N SER A 535 28.45 -0.86 -20.18
CA SER A 535 29.36 -1.61 -19.32
C SER A 535 28.92 -3.06 -19.38
N GLY A 536 29.86 -4.00 -19.54
CA GLY A 536 29.53 -5.41 -19.72
C GLY A 536 28.81 -5.97 -18.49
N TRP A 537 27.60 -6.47 -18.67
CA TRP A 537 26.83 -7.10 -17.61
C TRP A 537 26.45 -8.52 -18.02
N ALA A 538 27.26 -9.49 -17.58
CA ALA A 538 26.81 -10.88 -17.47
C ALA A 538 26.11 -11.01 -16.12
N SER A 539 24.78 -10.98 -16.11
CA SER A 539 24.00 -11.20 -14.88
C SER A 539 23.37 -12.58 -14.92
N ASN A 540 24.11 -13.57 -14.43
CA ASN A 540 23.56 -14.85 -13.97
C ASN A 540 23.39 -14.87 -12.43
N THR A 541 23.75 -13.78 -11.74
CA THR A 541 23.54 -13.62 -10.31
C THR A 541 23.32 -12.15 -9.94
N HIS A 542 22.27 -11.90 -9.16
CA HIS A 542 21.86 -10.58 -8.66
C HIS A 542 23.00 -9.76 -8.01
N ASN A 543 23.97 -10.43 -7.40
CA ASN A 543 25.09 -9.84 -6.67
C ASN A 543 26.16 -9.16 -7.55
N GLY A 544 26.02 -9.21 -8.88
CA GLY A 544 26.94 -8.49 -9.76
C GLY A 544 26.70 -6.98 -9.77
N LEU A 545 25.45 -6.54 -9.57
CA LEU A 545 25.00 -5.17 -9.85
C LEU A 545 25.51 -4.17 -8.81
N SER A 546 26.16 -3.08 -9.25
CA SER A 546 26.72 -2.09 -8.34
C SER A 546 25.60 -1.35 -7.60
N GLY A 547 25.68 -1.32 -6.27
CA GLY A 547 24.67 -0.69 -5.42
C GLY A 547 23.54 -1.62 -4.97
N LEU A 548 23.61 -2.92 -5.28
CA LEU A 548 22.64 -3.91 -4.81
C LEU A 548 23.32 -5.06 -4.05
N ASN A 549 22.80 -5.37 -2.87
CA ASN A 549 23.24 -6.46 -1.99
C ASN A 549 22.19 -7.58 -1.93
N THR A 550 22.56 -8.71 -1.33
CA THR A 550 21.62 -9.80 -1.04
C THR A 550 20.54 -9.30 -0.06
N GLY A 551 19.30 -9.18 -0.53
CA GLY A 551 18.18 -8.65 0.25
C GLY A 551 17.32 -7.61 -0.48
N ASP A 552 17.83 -7.00 -1.55
CA ASP A 552 17.13 -5.91 -2.27
C ASP A 552 15.94 -6.36 -3.13
N PHE A 553 15.50 -7.62 -3.00
CA PHE A 553 14.29 -8.15 -3.67
C PHE A 553 13.00 -7.75 -2.94
N LEU A 554 13.09 -7.16 -1.75
CA LEU A 554 11.94 -6.74 -0.97
C LEU A 554 11.95 -5.22 -0.84
N HIS A 555 10.83 -4.63 -1.17
CA HIS A 555 10.49 -3.20 -1.26
C HIS A 555 10.31 -2.60 0.14
N LEU A 556 11.12 -3.10 1.06
CA LEU A 556 11.19 -2.77 2.46
C LEU A 556 12.61 -2.30 2.67
N THR A 557 12.74 -1.07 3.16
CA THR A 557 14.02 -0.54 3.62
C THR A 557 14.67 -1.52 4.61
N ALA A 558 15.99 -1.47 4.80
CA ALA A 558 16.68 -2.34 5.76
C ALA A 558 16.05 -2.28 7.17
N THR A 559 15.42 -1.15 7.51
CA THR A 559 14.62 -0.95 8.72
C THR A 559 13.29 -1.74 8.70
N GLU A 560 12.56 -1.71 7.58
CA GLU A 560 11.28 -2.42 7.43
C GLU A 560 11.46 -3.94 7.24
N TYR A 561 12.62 -4.40 6.72
CA TYR A 561 12.99 -5.82 6.70
C TYR A 561 13.31 -6.34 8.11
N ALA A 562 13.98 -5.53 8.94
CA ALA A 562 14.26 -5.87 10.33
C ALA A 562 12.99 -6.06 11.16
N ASP A 563 11.93 -5.30 10.86
CA ASP A 563 10.63 -5.41 11.52
C ASP A 563 9.83 -6.67 11.16
N LEU A 564 10.08 -7.30 10.01
CA LEU A 564 9.29 -8.47 9.56
C LEU A 564 9.81 -9.80 10.10
N VAL A 565 11.13 -9.97 10.29
CA VAL A 565 11.69 -11.15 10.96
C VAL A 565 13.02 -10.79 11.63
N PHE A 566 13.01 -10.36 12.91
CA PHE A 566 14.26 -10.41 13.67
C PHE A 566 14.67 -11.87 13.81
N GLU A 567 15.89 -12.22 13.44
CA GLU A 567 16.52 -13.50 13.83
C GLU A 567 16.78 -13.52 15.34
N ALA A 568 16.80 -14.71 15.95
CA ALA A 568 17.13 -14.86 17.36
C ALA A 568 18.57 -14.37 17.63
N PRO A 569 18.88 -13.86 18.84
CA PRO A 569 20.24 -13.47 19.20
C PRO A 569 21.26 -14.56 18.87
N SER A 570 22.30 -14.22 18.11
CA SER A 570 23.35 -15.15 17.67
C SER A 570 24.44 -15.31 18.74
N ASP A 571 24.03 -15.73 19.93
CA ASP A 571 24.89 -15.92 21.10
C ASP A 571 24.99 -17.40 21.55
N GLY A 572 24.47 -18.32 20.73
CA GLY A 572 24.54 -19.76 20.95
C GLY A 572 23.44 -20.32 21.88
N LYS A 573 22.49 -19.49 22.31
CA LYS A 573 21.35 -19.90 23.13
C LYS A 573 20.10 -20.16 22.29
N GLN A 574 19.14 -20.89 22.86
CA GLN A 574 17.85 -21.15 22.21
C GLN A 574 16.84 -20.08 22.63
N TYR A 575 16.05 -19.59 21.67
CA TYR A 575 15.05 -18.55 21.89
C TYR A 575 13.69 -18.97 21.33
N ALA A 576 12.62 -18.51 21.97
CA ALA A 576 11.24 -18.62 21.52
C ALA A 576 10.62 -17.24 21.39
N ARG A 577 9.59 -17.12 20.55
CA ARG A 577 8.81 -15.88 20.41
C ARG A 577 7.69 -15.83 21.43
N LYS A 578 7.62 -14.75 22.20
CA LYS A 578 6.49 -14.42 23.08
C LYS A 578 6.21 -12.93 23.00
N ASP A 579 4.97 -12.56 22.71
CA ASP A 579 4.48 -11.17 22.62
C ASP A 579 5.34 -10.27 21.72
N GLY A 580 5.84 -10.83 20.61
CA GLY A 580 6.66 -10.11 19.64
C GLY A 580 8.14 -9.95 20.02
N ALA A 581 8.57 -10.41 21.21
CA ALA A 581 9.97 -10.39 21.64
C ALA A 581 10.62 -11.79 21.54
N TRP A 582 11.94 -11.81 21.33
CA TRP A 582 12.75 -13.02 21.54
C TRP A 582 13.00 -13.20 23.03
N VAL A 583 12.54 -14.32 23.57
CA VAL A 583 12.78 -14.70 24.97
C VAL A 583 13.68 -15.93 24.98
N GLU A 584 14.78 -15.86 25.73
CA GLU A 584 15.67 -17.02 25.91
C GLU A 584 14.84 -18.16 26.49
N VAL A 585 14.85 -19.30 25.79
CA VAL A 585 14.31 -20.55 26.33
C VAL A 585 15.33 -21.02 27.36
N VAL A 586 15.20 -20.49 28.57
CA VAL A 586 15.83 -21.10 29.73
C VAL A 586 15.13 -22.44 29.88
N GLY A 587 15.83 -23.53 29.58
CA GLY A 587 15.28 -24.87 29.71
C GLY A 587 14.55 -24.97 31.04
N GLY A 588 13.23 -25.17 30.97
CA GLY A 588 12.46 -25.47 32.17
C GLY A 588 13.19 -26.62 32.86
N SER A 589 13.54 -26.42 34.12
CA SER A 589 14.10 -27.48 34.95
C SER A 589 13.07 -28.60 35.01
N GLY A 590 13.12 -29.53 34.05
CA GLY A 590 12.71 -30.88 34.31
C GLY A 590 13.46 -31.26 35.57
N GLY A 591 12.72 -31.41 36.67
CA GLY A 591 13.31 -31.63 38.00
C GLY A 591 14.40 -32.66 37.86
N SER A 592 15.63 -32.29 38.25
CA SER A 592 16.79 -33.17 38.16
C SER A 592 16.41 -34.51 38.79
N MET A 593 16.24 -35.55 37.96
CA MET A 593 15.93 -36.89 38.44
C MET A 593 17.21 -37.40 39.08
N ALA A 594 17.27 -37.36 40.41
CA ALA A 594 18.42 -37.87 41.13
C ALA A 594 18.44 -39.39 40.96
N THR A 595 19.56 -39.91 40.44
CA THR A 595 19.80 -41.34 40.29
C THR A 595 20.80 -41.78 41.34
N PHE A 596 20.47 -42.87 42.02
CA PHE A 596 21.29 -43.46 43.06
C PHE A 596 21.54 -44.94 42.73
N ASP A 597 22.80 -45.32 42.68
CA ASP A 597 23.22 -46.70 42.44
C ASP A 597 23.69 -47.34 43.74
N ALA A 598 23.25 -48.58 43.99
CA ALA A 598 23.71 -49.39 45.10
C ALA A 598 23.80 -50.86 44.71
N THR A 599 24.19 -51.70 45.67
CA THR A 599 24.41 -53.12 45.43
C THR A 599 23.74 -53.97 46.50
N LEU A 600 22.92 -54.91 46.06
CA LEU A 600 22.31 -55.93 46.90
C LEU A 600 23.18 -57.18 46.90
N ASN A 601 23.72 -57.55 48.06
CA ASN A 601 24.60 -58.71 48.19
C ASN A 601 23.85 -59.91 48.78
N PHE A 602 23.51 -60.87 47.92
CA PHE A 602 22.88 -62.14 48.31
C PHE A 602 23.92 -63.18 48.79
N GLY A 603 25.22 -62.86 48.74
CA GLY A 603 26.28 -63.71 49.25
C GLY A 603 26.31 -65.06 48.53
N SER A 604 26.47 -66.14 49.28
CA SER A 604 26.66 -67.47 48.71
C SER A 604 25.39 -68.31 48.55
N ASN A 605 24.20 -67.85 48.98
CA ASN A 605 22.86 -68.40 48.68
C ASN A 605 21.79 -67.78 49.62
N LYS A 606 21.57 -66.46 49.58
CA LYS A 606 20.48 -65.82 50.35
C LYS A 606 19.28 -65.57 49.45
N SER A 607 18.09 -65.72 50.01
CA SER A 607 16.83 -65.40 49.32
C SER A 607 16.44 -63.92 49.45
N ILE A 608 17.03 -63.18 50.39
CA ILE A 608 16.75 -61.75 50.63
C ILE A 608 18.07 -61.00 50.88
N ALA A 609 18.18 -59.81 50.29
CA ALA A 609 19.25 -58.86 50.56
C ALA A 609 18.68 -57.44 50.71
N THR A 610 19.41 -56.58 51.42
CA THR A 610 19.02 -55.17 51.66
C THR A 610 20.18 -54.25 51.33
N ALA A 611 19.87 -53.11 50.69
CA ALA A 611 20.81 -52.05 50.39
C ALA A 611 20.24 -50.72 50.86
N THR A 612 21.11 -49.87 51.43
CA THR A 612 20.73 -48.53 51.91
C THR A 612 21.07 -47.50 50.84
N ILE A 613 20.07 -46.71 50.44
CA ILE A 613 20.24 -45.55 49.58
C ILE A 613 20.24 -44.31 50.45
N SER A 614 21.36 -43.59 50.47
CA SER A 614 21.50 -42.34 51.21
C SER A 614 21.05 -41.15 50.36
N ASP A 615 19.78 -40.76 50.46
CA ASP A 615 19.26 -39.51 49.91
C ASP A 615 18.75 -38.63 51.04
N VAL A 616 19.52 -37.58 51.35
CA VAL A 616 19.19 -36.62 52.41
C VAL A 616 18.03 -35.69 52.07
N THR A 617 17.56 -35.74 50.82
CA THR A 617 16.45 -34.92 50.31
C THR A 617 15.12 -35.67 50.23
N MET A 618 15.05 -36.88 50.80
CA MET A 618 13.82 -37.67 50.88
C MET A 618 12.72 -36.94 51.66
N THR A 619 11.57 -36.78 51.03
CA THR A 619 10.33 -36.27 51.65
C THR A 619 9.18 -37.22 51.34
N ALA A 620 8.08 -37.11 52.10
CA ALA A 620 6.89 -37.94 51.90
C ALA A 620 6.17 -37.71 50.53
N THR A 621 6.58 -36.70 49.77
CA THR A 621 6.00 -36.34 48.47
C THR A 621 6.79 -36.84 47.27
N LYS A 622 8.01 -37.39 47.48
CA LYS A 622 8.82 -37.91 46.38
C LYS A 622 8.37 -39.31 45.96
N ILE A 623 8.37 -39.55 44.66
CA ILE A 623 8.14 -40.85 44.05
C ILE A 623 9.50 -41.51 43.83
N ILE A 624 9.60 -42.77 44.23
CA ILE A 624 10.82 -43.56 44.06
C ILE A 624 10.51 -44.74 43.17
N GLN A 625 11.35 -44.94 42.18
CA GLN A 625 11.33 -46.10 41.31
C GLN A 625 12.69 -46.78 41.34
N CYS A 626 12.74 -48.03 41.78
CA CYS A 626 13.97 -48.82 41.78
C CYS A 626 13.84 -50.01 40.85
N PHE A 627 14.92 -50.34 40.15
CA PHE A 627 15.02 -51.48 39.27
C PHE A 627 16.44 -52.04 39.30
N PHE A 628 16.57 -53.34 39.10
CA PHE A 628 17.87 -53.95 38.85
C PHE A 628 18.35 -53.54 37.46
N THR A 629 19.64 -53.32 37.31
CA THR A 629 20.23 -52.92 36.02
C THR A 629 20.72 -54.12 35.19
N ASP A 630 20.78 -55.31 35.78
CA ASP A 630 21.10 -56.58 35.15
C ASP A 630 20.33 -57.75 35.79
N LYS A 631 20.32 -58.91 35.12
CA LYS A 631 19.78 -60.20 35.61
C LYS A 631 18.37 -60.15 36.21
N LEU A 632 17.43 -59.54 35.48
CA LEU A 632 16.02 -59.33 35.87
C LEU A 632 15.22 -60.63 36.06
N ASP A 633 15.76 -61.76 35.62
CA ASP A 633 15.19 -63.10 35.71
C ASP A 633 15.50 -63.81 37.04
N GLU A 634 16.54 -63.38 37.76
CA GLU A 634 16.99 -64.03 39.01
C GLU A 634 16.54 -63.29 40.29
N VAL A 635 16.31 -61.97 40.20
CA VAL A 635 16.07 -61.10 41.35
C VAL A 635 14.93 -60.11 41.10
N ALA A 636 14.16 -59.82 42.15
CA ALA A 636 13.05 -58.87 42.11
C ALA A 636 13.06 -57.93 43.34
N ILE A 637 12.49 -56.74 43.19
CA ILE A 637 12.33 -55.82 44.33
C ILE A 637 11.09 -56.25 45.10
N LEU A 638 11.30 -56.68 46.35
CA LEU A 638 10.22 -57.15 47.21
C LEU A 638 9.53 -55.97 47.88
N ASN A 639 10.30 -55.05 48.44
CA ASN A 639 9.77 -53.91 49.16
C ASN A 639 10.78 -52.78 49.27
N MET A 640 10.28 -51.60 49.64
CA MET A 640 11.05 -50.43 49.97
C MET A 640 10.51 -49.85 51.27
N ARG A 641 11.42 -49.47 52.16
CA ARG A 641 11.03 -48.84 53.43
C ARG A 641 11.98 -47.72 53.79
N VAL A 642 11.45 -46.69 54.43
CA VAL A 642 12.28 -45.66 55.03
C VAL A 642 13.15 -46.32 56.11
N ASN A 643 14.45 -46.03 56.14
CA ASN A 643 15.36 -46.65 57.09
C ASN A 643 14.91 -46.34 58.53
N GLU A 644 14.95 -47.31 59.45
CA GLU A 644 14.52 -47.14 60.84
C GLU A 644 15.30 -46.06 61.61
N ARG A 645 16.51 -45.69 61.15
CA ARG A 645 17.25 -44.50 61.67
C ARG A 645 16.74 -43.15 61.16
N SER A 646 15.86 -43.13 60.17
CA SER A 646 15.45 -41.93 59.45
C SER A 646 14.16 -41.27 59.98
N ARG A 647 13.69 -41.67 61.18
CA ARG A 647 12.52 -41.07 61.83
C ARG A 647 12.73 -39.63 62.30
N THR A 648 13.96 -39.11 62.28
CA THR A 648 14.24 -37.79 62.87
C THR A 648 15.15 -36.87 62.07
N ASP A 649 15.60 -37.21 60.85
CA ASP A 649 16.13 -36.26 59.85
C ASP A 649 16.50 -37.04 58.57
N GLY A 650 16.30 -36.48 57.37
CA GLY A 650 16.39 -37.18 56.08
C GLY A 650 17.73 -37.87 55.81
N VAL A 651 17.78 -39.21 55.84
CA VAL A 651 19.00 -40.00 55.53
C VAL A 651 18.77 -41.07 54.46
N GLY A 652 17.60 -41.11 53.81
CA GLY A 652 17.31 -41.99 52.68
C GLY A 652 16.37 -43.17 52.97
N PHE A 653 16.47 -44.23 52.17
CA PHE A 653 15.58 -45.40 52.23
C PHE A 653 16.33 -46.72 52.00
N GLU A 654 15.74 -47.83 52.44
CA GLU A 654 16.23 -49.17 52.20
C GLU A 654 15.46 -49.82 51.05
N VAL A 655 16.20 -50.49 50.18
CA VAL A 655 15.66 -51.34 49.12
C VAL A 655 15.87 -52.80 49.52
N ILE A 656 14.81 -53.59 49.44
CA ILE A 656 14.83 -55.01 49.80
C ILE A 656 14.61 -55.82 48.53
N GLY A 657 15.64 -56.55 48.12
CA GLY A 657 15.59 -57.49 47.01
C GLY A 657 15.27 -58.91 47.48
N VAL A 658 14.55 -59.66 46.65
CA VAL A 658 14.27 -61.09 46.82
C VAL A 658 14.78 -61.88 45.63
N ALA A 659 15.30 -63.06 45.91
CA ALA A 659 15.68 -64.07 44.94
C ALA A 659 14.92 -65.36 45.30
N PRO A 660 13.79 -65.66 44.62
CA PRO A 660 12.90 -66.78 44.99
C PRO A 660 13.62 -68.13 45.05
N ASP A 661 14.57 -68.36 44.15
CA ASP A 661 15.32 -69.62 44.03
C ASP A 661 16.74 -69.54 44.62
N GLY A 662 17.08 -68.41 45.29
CA GLY A 662 18.39 -68.13 45.86
C GLY A 662 19.39 -67.60 44.81
N ALA A 663 19.85 -66.37 45.01
CA ALA A 663 20.83 -65.72 44.12
C ALA A 663 22.25 -65.80 44.71
N PHE A 664 23.26 -65.83 43.83
CA PHE A 664 24.67 -65.87 44.21
C PHE A 664 25.36 -64.56 43.84
N GLY A 665 25.96 -63.89 44.82
CA GLY A 665 26.79 -62.70 44.64
C GLY A 665 26.03 -61.38 44.78
N THR A 666 26.56 -60.37 44.12
CA THR A 666 26.16 -58.96 44.24
C THR A 666 25.45 -58.48 42.99
N TYR A 667 24.31 -57.81 43.17
CA TYR A 667 23.45 -57.35 42.08
C TYR A 667 23.28 -55.82 42.17
N PRO A 668 23.60 -55.07 41.11
CA PRO A 668 23.40 -53.62 41.06
C PRO A 668 21.91 -53.25 40.99
N VAL A 669 21.52 -52.31 41.84
CA VAL A 669 20.19 -51.71 41.83
C VAL A 669 20.32 -50.22 41.61
N ARG A 670 19.52 -49.69 40.69
CA ARG A 670 19.41 -48.26 40.43
C ARG A 670 18.06 -47.77 40.92
N CYS A 671 18.09 -46.68 41.66
CA CYS A 671 16.90 -45.98 42.12
C CYS A 671 16.85 -44.59 41.52
N ILE A 672 15.71 -44.27 40.95
CA ILE A 672 15.39 -42.95 40.44
C ILE A 672 14.40 -42.31 41.41
N VAL A 673 14.76 -41.14 41.89
CA VAL A 673 13.93 -40.32 42.75
C VAL A 673 13.42 -39.15 41.94
N SER A 674 12.10 -39.05 41.80
CA SER A 674 11.42 -37.95 41.12
C SER A 674 10.25 -37.48 41.97
N GLY A 675 10.08 -36.18 42.18
CA GLY A 675 8.99 -35.72 43.02
C GLY A 675 8.78 -34.22 42.92
N SER A 676 7.76 -33.89 42.11
CA SER A 676 7.13 -32.60 41.78
C SER A 676 8.08 -31.44 41.51
#